data_AF-A0A8C3V508-F1
#
_entry.id   AF-A0A8C3V508-F1
#
_cell.length_a   1.000
_cell.length_b   1.000
_cell.length_c   1.000
_cell.angle_alpha   90.00
_cell.angle_beta   90.00
_cell.angle_gamma   90.00
#
_symmetry.space_group_name_H-M   'P 1'
#
loop_
_entity.id
_entity.type
_entity.pdbx_description
1 polymer ?
#
loop_
_entity_poly.entity_id
_entity_poly.type
_entity_poly.pdbx_seq_one_letter_code
_entity_poly.pdbx_strand_id
1 'polypeptide(L)'
;MSLSLGPGSIQLGPPLDILLDSLNCTAFSVQWKMPKQHTSTITGYTVFYSEVEGDKAVKQLSHDVPLSLDMISACLLLPWQDVVIGDLKPGTPHRVSVGAYGWAGKGRPSMPREVTTLSQDKCMPPAPPYQPQIVVVSDSEVALSWKPGVSEGSSPIQYYTVEFIRPDLDSNWTVIREQIQMESMVLKGLLPNTKYQFSVRAANSFGSSPASAPSDVIRTFSSEELGSGSYGHRYITDTVTSDGDGFDIDDSDYDIYIEELRPLPAIKGGNRKFLVETKVTPGSSSRLLSRVLTTTSEPTTSTAATTSPAAAWAARRGSLSSAARLLDLSCDEAVCSADSFCINDYDRGGSRCHCNLGKAGDTCQEDISIQYPQFSGYSYITFEPLKKSYQTFQITLEFRAESEDGLLLYCGENEHGRGDFMSLAIIRRSLQFRFNCGTGVGIITSENKIKLGNWHSVTLFRDGVNGWLRMDNNAPVTGKSQGQYSKITFQTPFYVGGAPSVYWLVRATGTNRGFQGCVQSLSINGKTIDMRPWPLGKALSGADVGECSSGICDEAACINSGTCTASKADSYICLCPLGFKGHHCEEALTLAIPQFNESLRSFASTPWPLEPQNYLSFMEFELTFRPDLETGVLLYSYDTDSKDFLSINLVAGYVEFRFDCGSGTAVIRSEEPVSLGQWHELRVSRTAKNGILQVDKQKPVEGMAEGAFTQIKCSSEIFIGGVPNYDDVKKNSGILKPFSGSIQKIILNDRTIDVKQDFTFGINLANAAHPCVTSPCANGGTCVPKKESYECDCPLGFDGQHCQKAITEAIEIPQFIGRSYLTYDNPDILKRVSGTRTNVFMRFKTTMKEGLLMWRGNSPMRPNSDFISLGLQEGALIFSYNLGSGIASITVNGSFSDGRWHRVKAVRDGQSGKVTVDDYGARTGKSPGKMRQLNISGDLYVGGMKEIALHTNRQYLRGLVGCISHLTLSTDYHISLVEDAANGKNINTCGTK
;
A
#
# COMPACT_ATOMS: atom_id res chain seq x y z
N MET A 1 -0.78 55.03 -64.12
CA MET A 1 0.44 54.93 -63.29
C MET A 1 0.46 53.54 -62.67
N SER A 2 1.37 52.72 -63.15
CA SER A 2 1.79 51.46 -62.55
C SER A 2 2.33 51.71 -61.14
N LEU A 3 1.70 51.12 -60.12
CA LEU A 3 2.29 51.00 -58.79
C LEU A 3 2.60 49.53 -58.55
N SER A 4 3.90 49.25 -58.57
CA SER A 4 4.52 47.97 -58.28
C SER A 4 4.11 47.43 -56.91
N LEU A 5 3.52 46.24 -56.89
CA LEU A 5 3.44 45.39 -55.71
C LEU A 5 4.86 44.92 -55.34
N GLY A 6 5.44 45.53 -54.31
CA GLY A 6 6.66 45.02 -53.66
C GLY A 6 6.31 43.85 -52.73
N PRO A 7 7.21 42.85 -52.56
CA PRO A 7 6.92 41.63 -51.81
C PRO A 7 6.79 41.96 -50.31
N GLY A 8 5.57 41.86 -49.78
CA GLY A 8 5.32 42.00 -48.35
C GLY A 8 5.95 40.84 -47.58
N SER A 9 6.91 41.17 -46.70
CA SER A 9 7.47 40.22 -45.75
C SER A 9 6.36 39.72 -44.81
N ILE A 10 6.23 38.40 -44.71
CA ILE A 10 5.35 37.72 -43.76
C ILE A 10 5.92 37.98 -42.35
N GLN A 11 5.48 39.05 -41.68
CA GLN A 11 5.89 39.36 -40.29
C GLN A 11 4.95 38.67 -39.29
N LEU A 12 5.54 37.90 -38.36
CA LEU A 12 4.86 37.37 -37.18
C LEU A 12 4.46 38.52 -36.23
N GLY A 13 3.22 38.50 -35.72
CA GLY A 13 2.75 39.47 -34.72
C GLY A 13 3.36 39.26 -33.32
N PRO A 14 3.19 40.23 -32.39
CA PRO A 14 3.69 40.10 -31.03
C PRO A 14 2.88 39.09 -30.19
N PRO A 15 3.53 38.34 -29.29
CA PRO A 15 2.87 37.54 -28.25
C PRO A 15 1.90 38.36 -27.38
N LEU A 16 0.85 37.71 -26.87
CA LEU A 16 -0.25 38.34 -26.13
C LEU A 16 -0.20 38.01 -24.64
N ASP A 17 -0.93 38.80 -23.85
CA ASP A 17 -1.20 38.57 -22.43
C ASP A 17 0.03 38.35 -21.53
N ILE A 18 1.18 39.00 -21.79
CA ILE A 18 2.42 38.79 -21.01
C ILE A 18 2.17 38.92 -19.50
N LEU A 19 2.34 37.87 -18.71
CA LEU A 19 2.31 37.91 -17.24
C LEU A 19 3.74 37.76 -16.71
N LEU A 20 4.07 38.55 -15.70
CA LEU A 20 5.36 38.49 -14.99
C LEU A 20 5.08 38.26 -13.51
N ASP A 21 5.81 37.34 -12.89
CA ASP A 21 5.73 37.10 -11.45
C ASP A 21 7.12 36.92 -10.85
N SER A 22 7.37 37.54 -9.69
CA SER A 22 8.66 37.45 -9.01
C SER A 22 8.75 36.13 -8.24
N LEU A 23 9.65 35.25 -8.65
CA LEU A 23 9.76 33.91 -8.08
C LEU A 23 10.64 33.90 -6.82
N ASN A 24 11.81 34.52 -6.91
CA ASN A 24 12.77 34.60 -5.82
C ASN A 24 13.65 35.86 -5.96
N CYS A 25 14.74 35.91 -5.19
CA CYS A 25 15.64 37.06 -5.20
C CYS A 25 16.49 37.18 -6.46
N THR A 26 16.63 36.15 -7.29
CA THR A 26 17.46 36.20 -8.50
C THR A 26 16.69 35.81 -9.77
N ALA A 27 15.38 35.61 -9.69
CA ALA A 27 14.58 35.15 -10.80
C ALA A 27 13.14 35.67 -10.83
N PHE A 28 12.59 35.79 -12.02
CA PHE A 28 11.17 36.01 -12.28
C PHE A 28 10.67 35.05 -13.37
N SER A 29 9.37 34.74 -13.36
CA SER A 29 8.71 34.00 -14.42
C SER A 29 8.11 34.94 -15.46
N VAL A 30 8.09 34.49 -16.71
CA VAL A 30 7.46 35.18 -17.84
C VAL A 30 6.50 34.20 -18.49
N GLN A 31 5.23 34.59 -18.61
CA GLN A 31 4.21 33.80 -19.30
C GLN A 31 3.58 34.60 -20.43
N TRP A 32 3.25 33.98 -21.55
CA TRP A 32 2.62 34.66 -22.69
C TRP A 32 1.72 33.73 -23.50
N LYS A 33 0.84 34.31 -24.30
CA LYS A 33 0.06 33.60 -25.31
C LYS A 33 0.57 33.85 -26.72
N MET A 34 0.21 32.95 -27.63
CA MET A 34 0.57 33.09 -29.04
C MET A 34 0.02 34.38 -29.69
N PRO A 35 0.72 34.96 -30.68
CA PRO A 35 0.24 36.09 -31.46
C PRO A 35 -1.07 35.77 -32.20
N LYS A 36 -2.01 36.72 -32.28
CA LYS A 36 -3.26 36.57 -33.08
C LYS A 36 -3.03 36.55 -34.60
N GLN A 37 -1.95 37.16 -35.09
CA GLN A 37 -1.58 37.21 -36.51
C GLN A 37 -0.26 36.46 -36.71
N HIS A 38 -0.33 35.24 -37.24
CA HIS A 38 0.82 34.43 -37.61
C HIS A 38 0.54 33.73 -38.95
N THR A 39 1.05 34.29 -40.06
CA THR A 39 0.89 33.69 -41.40
C THR A 39 2.00 32.68 -41.73
N SER A 40 2.92 32.42 -40.79
CA SER A 40 3.97 31.40 -40.87
C SER A 40 4.10 30.64 -39.54
N THR A 41 4.68 29.43 -39.58
CA THR A 41 4.88 28.59 -38.38
C THR A 41 5.90 29.23 -37.44
N ILE A 42 5.49 29.43 -36.18
CA ILE A 42 6.37 29.88 -35.09
C ILE A 42 7.23 28.69 -34.67
N THR A 43 8.55 28.87 -34.63
CA THR A 43 9.52 27.85 -34.21
C THR A 43 10.10 28.12 -32.82
N GLY A 44 9.82 29.29 -32.25
CA GLY A 44 10.22 29.66 -30.89
C GLY A 44 9.89 31.10 -30.54
N TYR A 45 10.28 31.49 -29.33
CA TYR A 45 10.14 32.85 -28.81
C TYR A 45 11.46 33.36 -28.26
N THR A 46 11.69 34.66 -28.29
CA THR A 46 12.80 35.33 -27.62
C THR A 46 12.24 36.24 -26.53
N VAL A 47 12.63 36.01 -25.28
CA VAL A 47 12.34 36.90 -24.16
C VAL A 47 13.47 37.91 -24.04
N PHE A 48 13.17 39.20 -24.19
CA PHE A 48 14.09 40.30 -23.99
C PHE A 48 13.88 40.89 -22.60
N TYR A 49 14.96 41.11 -21.84
CA TYR A 49 14.87 41.69 -20.50
C TYR A 49 16.06 42.62 -20.23
N SER A 50 15.83 43.65 -19.42
CA SER A 50 16.87 44.61 -19.04
C SER A 50 16.65 45.15 -17.64
N GLU A 51 17.74 45.31 -16.86
CA GLU A 51 17.75 46.05 -15.60
C GLU A 51 17.37 47.52 -15.84
N VAL A 52 16.49 48.05 -14.98
CA VAL A 52 15.95 49.40 -15.05
C VAL A 52 16.59 50.25 -13.95
N GLU A 53 17.35 51.28 -14.33
CA GLU A 53 17.82 52.31 -13.40
C GLU A 53 17.12 53.63 -13.77
N GLY A 54 16.09 54.01 -13.00
CA GLY A 54 15.22 55.15 -13.34
C GLY A 54 14.36 54.87 -14.58
N ASP A 55 14.31 55.78 -15.56
CA ASP A 55 13.57 55.61 -16.83
C ASP A 55 14.40 54.98 -17.97
N LYS A 56 15.64 54.55 -17.70
CA LYS A 56 16.57 54.04 -18.74
C LYS A 56 16.93 52.57 -18.51
N ALA A 57 16.77 51.76 -19.55
CA ALA A 57 17.24 50.37 -19.58
C ALA A 57 18.77 50.33 -19.71
N VAL A 58 19.46 49.65 -18.80
CA VAL A 58 20.94 49.66 -18.71
C VAL A 58 21.58 48.76 -19.77
N LYS A 59 21.13 47.51 -19.88
CA LYS A 59 21.61 46.52 -20.87
C LYS A 59 20.52 45.51 -21.20
N GLN A 60 20.19 45.37 -22.48
CA GLN A 60 19.20 44.40 -22.95
C GLN A 60 19.84 43.02 -23.16
N LEU A 61 19.32 42.04 -22.45
CA LEU A 61 19.63 40.63 -22.56
C LEU A 61 18.47 39.91 -23.25
N SER A 62 18.74 38.73 -23.81
CA SER A 62 17.74 37.91 -24.48
C SER A 62 17.91 36.43 -24.15
N HIS A 63 16.80 35.73 -23.98
CA HIS A 63 16.74 34.29 -23.80
C HIS A 63 15.81 33.67 -24.85
N ASP A 64 16.36 32.76 -25.66
CA ASP A 64 15.59 32.07 -26.71
C ASP A 64 14.94 30.80 -26.16
N VAL A 65 13.65 30.65 -26.43
CA VAL A 65 12.77 29.56 -26.03
C VAL A 65 12.30 28.84 -27.29
N PRO A 66 13.06 27.85 -27.79
CA PRO A 66 12.67 27.07 -28.97
C PRO A 66 11.48 26.15 -28.66
N LEU A 67 10.54 26.03 -29.59
CA LEU A 67 9.43 25.08 -29.47
C LEU A 67 9.88 23.69 -29.95
N SER A 68 9.79 22.66 -29.09
CA SER A 68 10.04 21.26 -29.46
C SER A 68 8.88 20.67 -30.29
N LEU A 69 9.12 19.55 -31.00
CA LEU A 69 8.04 18.85 -31.73
C LEU A 69 6.86 18.45 -30.84
N ASP A 70 7.13 18.09 -29.57
CA ASP A 70 6.09 17.76 -28.58
C ASP A 70 5.28 18.99 -28.13
N MET A 71 5.92 20.17 -28.06
CA MET A 71 5.22 21.42 -27.71
C MET A 71 4.31 21.94 -28.83
N ILE A 72 4.59 21.63 -30.10
CA ILE A 72 3.73 22.03 -31.24
C ILE A 72 2.35 21.35 -31.15
N SER A 73 2.29 20.09 -30.70
CA SER A 73 1.02 19.39 -30.42
C SER A 73 0.30 19.93 -29.18
N ALA A 74 1.03 20.32 -28.13
CA ALA A 74 0.46 20.89 -26.91
C ALA A 74 -0.05 22.34 -27.07
N CYS A 75 0.50 23.12 -28.01
CA CYS A 75 0.08 24.49 -28.29
C CYS A 75 -1.38 24.61 -28.78
N LEU A 76 -1.98 23.51 -29.25
CA LEU A 76 -3.41 23.45 -29.59
C LEU A 76 -4.32 23.22 -28.36
N LEU A 77 -3.76 22.83 -27.21
CA LEU A 77 -4.50 22.47 -25.99
C LEU A 77 -4.20 23.37 -24.78
N LEU A 78 -3.03 24.04 -24.72
CA LEU A 78 -2.68 25.00 -23.68
C LEU A 78 -2.40 26.39 -24.30
N PRO A 79 -3.14 27.44 -23.94
CA PRO A 79 -3.02 28.76 -24.57
C PRO A 79 -1.79 29.56 -24.12
N TRP A 80 -1.07 29.13 -23.08
CA TRP A 80 0.02 29.86 -22.43
C TRP A 80 1.36 29.13 -22.56
N GLN A 81 2.41 29.91 -22.76
CA GLN A 81 3.83 29.53 -22.74
C GLN A 81 4.49 30.19 -21.54
N ASP A 82 5.48 29.54 -20.93
CA ASP A 82 6.20 30.08 -19.78
C ASP A 82 7.72 29.81 -19.83
N VAL A 83 8.49 30.70 -19.22
CA VAL A 83 9.93 30.52 -18.96
C VAL A 83 10.34 31.25 -17.69
N VAL A 84 11.37 30.75 -17.01
CA VAL A 84 11.99 31.41 -15.86
C VAL A 84 13.29 32.09 -16.28
N ILE A 85 13.42 33.37 -15.96
CA ILE A 85 14.66 34.15 -16.14
C ILE A 85 15.35 34.24 -14.79
N GLY A 86 16.52 33.59 -14.67
CA GLY A 86 17.34 33.54 -13.45
C GLY A 86 18.64 34.34 -13.53
N ASP A 87 19.50 34.18 -12.51
CA ASP A 87 20.82 34.83 -12.36
C ASP A 87 20.79 36.37 -12.32
N LEU A 88 19.70 36.94 -11.78
CA LEU A 88 19.48 38.38 -11.66
C LEU A 88 19.86 38.89 -10.27
N LYS A 89 20.03 40.21 -10.16
CA LYS A 89 20.29 40.86 -8.86
C LYS A 89 19.01 40.93 -8.00
N PRO A 90 19.11 40.74 -6.67
CA PRO A 90 18.00 40.94 -5.73
C PRO A 90 17.48 42.37 -5.63
N GLY A 91 16.15 42.50 -5.49
CA GLY A 91 15.47 43.79 -5.35
C GLY A 91 15.51 44.67 -6.60
N THR A 92 15.86 44.11 -7.76
CA THR A 92 16.17 44.89 -8.96
C THR A 92 14.99 44.88 -9.94
N PRO A 93 14.50 46.06 -10.38
CA PRO A 93 13.45 46.16 -11.37
C PRO A 93 13.99 45.83 -12.77
N HIS A 94 13.23 45.04 -13.52
CA HIS A 94 13.52 44.59 -14.86
C HIS A 94 12.36 44.91 -15.79
N ARG A 95 12.68 45.28 -17.03
CA ARG A 95 11.72 45.51 -18.11
C ARG A 95 11.82 44.37 -19.11
N VAL A 96 10.70 43.70 -19.39
CA VAL A 96 10.62 42.43 -20.12
C VAL A 96 9.65 42.53 -21.31
N SER A 97 10.06 42.08 -22.49
CA SER A 97 9.19 41.90 -23.66
C SER A 97 9.45 40.57 -24.35
N VAL A 98 8.47 40.02 -25.07
CA VAL A 98 8.60 38.72 -25.74
C VAL A 98 8.36 38.90 -27.22
N GLY A 99 9.21 38.33 -28.09
CA GLY A 99 9.02 38.30 -29.54
C GLY A 99 8.93 36.86 -30.05
N ALA A 100 8.06 36.59 -31.03
CA ALA A 100 8.00 35.29 -31.69
C ALA A 100 9.01 35.22 -32.84
N TYR A 101 9.57 34.06 -33.14
CA TYR A 101 10.34 33.81 -34.36
C TYR A 101 9.92 32.51 -35.05
N GLY A 102 10.06 32.48 -36.37
CA GLY A 102 9.68 31.34 -37.21
C GLY A 102 10.54 31.23 -38.45
N TRP A 103 10.23 30.29 -39.34
CA TRP A 103 10.98 30.11 -40.60
C TRP A 103 10.94 31.33 -41.53
N ALA A 104 9.92 32.19 -41.42
CA ALA A 104 9.79 33.42 -42.19
C ALA A 104 10.54 34.64 -41.58
N GLY A 105 11.15 34.49 -40.39
CA GLY A 105 11.89 35.55 -39.71
C GLY A 105 11.37 35.87 -38.30
N LYS A 106 11.97 36.89 -37.67
CA LYS A 106 11.61 37.36 -36.31
C LYS A 106 10.44 38.34 -36.38
N GLY A 107 9.44 38.13 -35.52
CA GLY A 107 8.29 39.01 -35.31
C GLY A 107 8.61 40.20 -34.41
N ARG A 108 7.67 41.15 -34.32
CA ARG A 108 7.82 42.33 -33.43
C ARG A 108 7.64 41.91 -31.95
N PRO A 109 8.50 42.36 -31.01
CA PRO A 109 8.30 42.11 -29.58
C PRO A 109 7.01 42.74 -29.03
N SER A 110 6.48 42.16 -27.96
CA SER A 110 5.36 42.70 -27.19
C SER A 110 5.69 44.06 -26.56
N MET A 111 4.66 44.75 -26.09
CA MET A 111 4.87 45.90 -25.21
C MET A 111 5.60 45.43 -23.94
N PRO A 112 6.67 46.13 -23.52
CA PRO A 112 7.44 45.72 -22.36
C PRO A 112 6.65 45.91 -21.06
N ARG A 113 6.80 44.97 -20.12
CA ARG A 113 6.25 44.99 -18.77
C ARG A 113 7.36 44.99 -17.72
N GLU A 114 7.08 45.45 -16.52
CA GLU A 114 8.08 45.57 -15.45
C GLU A 114 7.84 44.53 -14.35
N VAL A 115 8.93 44.01 -13.80
CA VAL A 115 8.94 43.07 -12.66
C VAL A 115 10.16 43.32 -11.79
N THR A 116 10.01 43.25 -10.47
CA THR A 116 11.11 43.44 -9.52
C THR A 116 11.38 42.13 -8.82
N THR A 117 12.63 41.65 -8.85
CA THR A 117 13.07 40.48 -8.08
C THR A 117 12.91 40.74 -6.58
N LEU A 118 12.75 39.69 -5.76
CA LEU A 118 12.54 39.89 -4.32
C LEU A 118 13.79 40.47 -3.64
N SER A 119 13.59 41.24 -2.56
CA SER A 119 14.67 41.82 -1.74
C SER A 119 15.42 40.74 -0.97
N GLN A 120 16.74 40.89 -0.83
CA GLN A 120 17.63 39.87 -0.25
C GLN A 120 17.23 39.42 1.18
N ASP A 121 16.66 40.31 1.99
CA ASP A 121 16.19 40.02 3.35
C ASP A 121 15.01 39.03 3.41
N LYS A 122 14.38 38.74 2.27
CA LYS A 122 13.26 37.80 2.14
C LYS A 122 13.66 36.42 1.58
N CYS A 123 14.93 36.22 1.23
CA CYS A 123 15.43 34.96 0.65
C CYS A 123 16.69 34.45 1.38
N MET A 124 16.61 34.26 2.70
CA MET A 124 17.75 33.73 3.45
C MET A 124 17.86 32.21 3.30
N PRO A 125 19.03 31.66 2.88
CA PRO A 125 19.29 30.22 2.98
C PRO A 125 19.44 29.80 4.46
N PRO A 126 19.42 28.50 4.77
CA PRO A 126 19.54 28.03 6.14
C PRO A 126 20.91 28.34 6.74
N ALA A 127 20.98 28.42 8.07
CA ALA A 127 22.24 28.39 8.80
C ALA A 127 22.92 27.00 8.67
N PRO A 128 24.26 26.91 8.77
CA PRO A 128 24.96 25.63 8.71
C PRO A 128 24.44 24.67 9.78
N PRO A 129 24.22 23.38 9.45
CA PRO A 129 23.90 22.35 10.44
C PRO A 129 24.93 22.28 11.56
N TYR A 130 24.52 21.75 12.71
CA TYR A 130 25.46 21.39 13.76
C TYR A 130 26.39 20.26 13.31
N GLN A 131 27.53 20.14 13.98
CA GLN A 131 28.54 19.11 13.69
C GLN A 131 27.89 17.70 13.66
N PRO A 132 28.06 16.93 12.58
CA PRO A 132 27.50 15.58 12.47
C PRO A 132 28.17 14.64 13.48
N GLN A 133 27.34 13.89 14.19
CA GLN A 133 27.73 12.86 15.14
C GLN A 133 27.74 11.50 14.45
N ILE A 134 28.77 10.71 14.76
CA ILE A 134 28.92 9.36 14.22
C ILE A 134 28.28 8.38 15.19
N VAL A 135 27.26 7.69 14.72
CA VAL A 135 26.41 6.81 15.54
C VAL A 135 26.91 5.37 15.48
N VAL A 136 27.31 4.93 14.29
CA VAL A 136 27.79 3.57 14.04
C VAL A 136 28.95 3.63 13.06
N VAL A 137 29.97 2.81 13.33
CA VAL A 137 31.09 2.56 12.43
C VAL A 137 31.19 1.05 12.26
N SER A 138 31.38 0.59 11.03
CA SER A 138 31.71 -0.81 10.70
C SER A 138 32.95 -0.85 9.80
N ASP A 139 33.23 -1.98 9.18
CA ASP A 139 34.32 -2.12 8.19
C ASP A 139 34.01 -1.43 6.85
N SER A 140 32.73 -1.29 6.50
CA SER A 140 32.29 -0.80 5.20
C SER A 140 31.14 0.22 5.24
N GLU A 141 30.60 0.48 6.43
CA GLU A 141 29.47 1.39 6.65
C GLU A 141 29.69 2.35 7.83
N VAL A 142 29.21 3.59 7.70
CA VAL A 142 29.18 4.59 8.77
C VAL A 142 27.81 5.25 8.82
N ALA A 143 27.21 5.33 10.00
CA ALA A 143 25.97 6.06 10.24
C ALA A 143 26.25 7.42 10.88
N LEU A 144 25.67 8.47 10.30
CA LEU A 144 25.80 9.86 10.71
C LEU A 144 24.43 10.40 11.12
N SER A 145 24.39 11.27 12.13
CA SER A 145 23.23 12.11 12.45
C SER A 145 23.69 13.52 12.77
N TRP A 146 22.92 14.52 12.37
CA TRP A 146 23.20 15.94 12.64
C TRP A 146 21.91 16.63 13.12
N LYS A 147 22.00 17.92 13.44
CA LYS A 147 20.83 18.75 13.76
C LYS A 147 20.82 19.99 12.86
N PRO A 148 19.65 20.56 12.51
CA PRO A 148 19.55 21.79 11.75
C PRO A 148 20.25 22.95 12.46
N GLY A 149 20.74 23.92 11.71
CA GLY A 149 21.36 25.12 12.28
C GLY A 149 20.35 25.98 13.05
N VAL A 150 20.86 27.05 13.69
CA VAL A 150 20.06 27.97 14.52
C VAL A 150 18.91 28.69 13.79
N SER A 151 18.87 28.64 12.46
CA SER A 151 17.83 29.25 11.64
C SER A 151 17.68 28.50 10.32
N GLU A 152 16.44 28.28 9.88
CA GLU A 152 16.13 27.69 8.58
C GLU A 152 16.10 28.76 7.46
N GLY A 153 16.37 30.02 7.80
CA GLY A 153 16.30 31.13 6.86
C GLY A 153 14.86 31.55 6.59
N SER A 154 14.54 31.87 5.33
CA SER A 154 13.22 32.39 4.93
C SER A 154 12.25 31.32 4.39
N SER A 155 12.69 30.05 4.31
CA SER A 155 11.89 28.91 3.82
C SER A 155 12.38 27.62 4.50
N PRO A 156 11.49 26.64 4.76
CA PRO A 156 11.89 25.36 5.34
C PRO A 156 13.02 24.68 4.56
N ILE A 157 13.87 23.95 5.28
CA ILE A 157 14.95 23.15 4.68
C ILE A 157 14.32 22.06 3.78
N GLN A 158 14.76 21.98 2.53
CA GLN A 158 14.29 21.01 1.54
C GLN A 158 15.14 19.74 1.52
N TYR A 159 16.46 19.88 1.70
CA TYR A 159 17.40 18.76 1.76
C TYR A 159 18.75 19.17 2.38
N TYR A 160 19.57 18.18 2.68
CA TYR A 160 20.94 18.28 3.13
C TYR A 160 21.88 17.66 2.10
N THR A 161 23.12 18.13 2.09
CA THR A 161 24.21 17.56 1.30
C THR A 161 25.32 17.15 2.25
N VAL A 162 25.69 15.87 2.25
CA VAL A 162 26.82 15.36 3.04
C VAL A 162 28.07 15.33 2.16
N GLU A 163 29.19 15.74 2.72
CA GLU A 163 30.51 15.62 2.11
C GLU A 163 31.43 14.83 3.02
N PHE A 164 32.34 14.05 2.45
CA PHE A 164 33.33 13.28 3.20
C PHE A 164 34.74 13.53 2.68
N ILE A 165 35.72 13.30 3.54
CA ILE A 165 37.14 13.30 3.18
C ILE A 165 37.83 12.14 3.88
N ARG A 166 38.81 11.52 3.22
CA ARG A 166 39.77 10.63 3.89
C ARG A 166 41.00 11.46 4.27
N PRO A 167 41.18 11.85 5.53
CA PRO A 167 42.23 12.81 5.91
C PRO A 167 43.64 12.37 5.51
N ASP A 168 43.85 11.06 5.42
CA ASP A 168 45.13 10.44 5.07
C ASP A 168 45.34 10.25 3.55
N LEU A 169 44.30 10.41 2.71
CA LEU A 169 44.32 10.04 1.28
C LEU A 169 43.81 11.14 0.33
N ASP A 170 42.92 12.01 0.79
CA ASP A 170 42.23 13.02 -0.01
C ASP A 170 42.67 14.43 0.39
N SER A 171 42.85 15.32 -0.60
CA SER A 171 43.14 16.75 -0.36
C SER A 171 41.92 17.66 -0.46
N ASN A 172 40.78 17.13 -0.92
CA ASN A 172 39.53 17.86 -1.11
C ASN A 172 38.34 17.03 -0.61
N TRP A 173 37.32 17.72 -0.09
CA TRP A 173 36.05 17.12 0.28
C TRP A 173 35.30 16.60 -0.95
N THR A 174 34.75 15.39 -0.82
CA THR A 174 33.92 14.75 -1.85
C THR A 174 32.46 14.81 -1.45
N VAL A 175 31.67 15.52 -2.25
CA VAL A 175 30.22 15.64 -2.05
C VAL A 175 29.52 14.35 -2.47
N ILE A 176 28.64 13.84 -1.61
CA ILE A 176 27.68 12.79 -1.97
C ILE A 176 26.56 13.45 -2.78
N ARG A 177 26.31 12.94 -3.99
CA ARG A 177 25.41 13.58 -4.97
C ARG A 177 23.93 13.47 -4.62
N GLU A 178 23.57 12.72 -3.60
CA GLU A 178 22.18 12.55 -3.15
C GLU A 178 21.71 13.74 -2.33
N GLN A 179 20.48 14.20 -2.57
CA GLN A 179 19.82 15.23 -1.76
C GLN A 179 19.08 14.55 -0.60
N ILE A 180 19.56 14.76 0.62
CA ILE A 180 19.13 14.01 1.80
C ILE A 180 18.05 14.79 2.55
N GLN A 181 16.83 14.29 2.65
CA GLN A 181 15.74 15.03 3.33
C GLN A 181 15.67 14.76 4.85
N MET A 182 16.57 13.93 5.38
CA MET A 182 16.62 13.50 6.77
C MET A 182 17.83 14.11 7.50
N GLU A 183 17.77 14.19 8.82
CA GLU A 183 18.89 14.66 9.67
C GLU A 183 19.88 13.53 10.03
N SER A 184 19.94 12.50 9.18
CA SER A 184 20.82 11.34 9.33
C SER A 184 21.05 10.64 8.00
N MET A 185 22.15 9.90 7.88
CA MET A 185 22.51 9.13 6.69
C MET A 185 23.38 7.92 7.06
N VAL A 186 23.21 6.81 6.33
CA VAL A 186 24.13 5.67 6.37
C VAL A 186 24.93 5.62 5.06
N LEU A 187 26.25 5.74 5.18
CA LEU A 187 27.19 5.64 4.07
C LEU A 187 27.73 4.22 3.99
N LYS A 188 27.52 3.57 2.84
CA LYS A 188 27.96 2.20 2.57
C LYS A 188 29.07 2.18 1.52
N GLY A 189 29.83 1.08 1.47
CA GLY A 189 30.91 0.91 0.50
C GLY A 189 32.19 1.69 0.84
N LEU A 190 32.39 2.00 2.12
CA LEU A 190 33.63 2.58 2.63
C LEU A 190 34.75 1.53 2.62
N LEU A 191 36.00 2.00 2.52
CA LEU A 191 37.15 1.10 2.57
C LEU A 191 37.40 0.67 4.02
N PRO A 192 37.61 -0.64 4.30
CA PRO A 192 38.02 -1.11 5.61
C PRO A 192 39.33 -0.48 6.06
N ASN A 193 39.51 -0.38 7.38
CA ASN A 193 40.71 0.18 8.01
C ASN A 193 41.13 1.57 7.49
N THR A 194 40.17 2.41 7.08
CA THR A 194 40.43 3.71 6.47
C THR A 194 39.81 4.83 7.30
N LYS A 195 40.52 5.95 7.43
CA LYS A 195 40.00 7.11 8.18
C LYS A 195 39.09 7.99 7.34
N TYR A 196 38.00 8.44 7.94
CA TYR A 196 37.02 9.34 7.32
C TYR A 196 36.61 10.48 8.26
N GLN A 197 36.28 11.63 7.67
CA GLN A 197 35.53 12.73 8.30
C GLN A 197 34.38 13.16 7.41
N PHE A 198 33.34 13.72 8.01
CA PHE A 198 32.09 14.09 7.34
C PHE A 198 31.67 15.52 7.68
N SER A 199 31.06 16.23 6.74
CA SER A 199 30.45 17.55 6.95
C SER A 199 29.11 17.62 6.22
N VAL A 200 28.21 18.50 6.67
CA VAL A 200 26.83 18.59 6.16
C VAL A 200 26.46 20.03 5.84
N ARG A 201 25.75 20.23 4.74
CA ARG A 201 25.11 21.50 4.35
C ARG A 201 23.59 21.33 4.34
N ALA A 202 22.84 22.36 4.69
CA ALA A 202 21.39 22.41 4.53
C ALA A 202 21.03 23.25 3.30
N ALA A 203 19.92 22.96 2.63
CA ALA A 203 19.44 23.75 1.50
C ALA A 203 17.93 23.98 1.61
N ASN A 204 17.49 25.23 1.39
CA ASN A 204 16.08 25.56 1.20
C ASN A 204 15.85 26.09 -0.22
N SER A 205 14.62 26.52 -0.52
CA SER A 205 14.25 27.08 -1.83
C SER A 205 15.05 28.33 -2.26
N PHE A 206 15.86 28.89 -1.37
CA PHE A 206 16.67 30.10 -1.59
C PHE A 206 18.18 29.84 -1.61
N GLY A 207 18.63 28.61 -1.34
CA GLY A 207 20.03 28.21 -1.50
C GLY A 207 20.56 27.31 -0.39
N SER A 208 21.84 26.93 -0.52
CA SER A 208 22.55 26.08 0.43
C SER A 208 23.30 26.89 1.48
N SER A 209 23.33 26.38 2.70
CA SER A 209 24.14 26.88 3.80
C SER A 209 25.64 26.65 3.54
N PRO A 210 26.52 27.34 4.28
CA PRO A 210 27.88 26.87 4.51
C PRO A 210 27.91 25.45 5.10
N ALA A 211 29.06 24.78 5.00
CA ALA A 211 29.27 23.45 5.58
C ALA A 211 29.29 23.51 7.12
N SER A 212 28.82 22.44 7.76
CA SER A 212 28.96 22.25 9.21
C SER A 212 30.44 22.12 9.59
N ALA A 213 30.74 22.27 10.88
CA ALA A 213 32.01 21.75 11.40
C ALA A 213 32.15 20.25 11.04
N PRO A 214 33.36 19.77 10.67
CA PRO A 214 33.60 18.36 10.38
C PRO A 214 33.31 17.46 11.59
N SER A 215 32.83 16.24 11.36
CA SER A 215 32.76 15.19 12.39
C SER A 215 34.13 14.88 12.98
N ASP A 216 34.13 14.16 14.10
CA ASP A 216 35.34 13.48 14.56
C ASP A 216 35.87 12.53 13.48
N VAL A 217 37.20 12.34 13.46
CA VAL A 217 37.83 11.37 12.56
C VAL A 217 37.51 9.97 13.06
N ILE A 218 36.88 9.16 12.24
CA ILE A 218 36.70 7.72 12.53
C ILE A 218 37.59 6.88 11.64
N ARG A 219 37.90 5.67 12.10
CA ARG A 219 38.55 4.62 11.31
C ARG A 219 37.56 3.47 11.20
N THR A 220 37.22 3.07 9.97
CA THR A 220 36.44 1.86 9.73
C THR A 220 37.18 0.63 10.27
N PHE A 221 36.45 -0.39 10.73
CA PHE A 221 37.08 -1.60 11.26
C PHE A 221 37.89 -2.33 10.21
N SER A 222 38.89 -3.11 10.64
CA SER A 222 39.58 -4.03 9.72
C SER A 222 38.71 -5.26 9.47
N SER A 223 38.83 -5.86 8.29
CA SER A 223 38.08 -7.08 7.92
C SER A 223 38.38 -8.29 8.80
N GLU A 224 39.45 -8.24 9.62
CA GLU A 224 39.92 -9.33 10.48
C GLU A 224 39.45 -9.16 11.95
N GLU A 225 39.09 -7.93 12.37
CA GLU A 225 38.58 -7.63 13.74
C GLU A 225 37.13 -8.07 13.96
N LEU A 226 36.43 -8.56 12.93
CA LEU A 226 35.04 -9.07 12.98
C LEU A 226 34.93 -10.59 13.22
N GLY A 227 36.06 -11.30 13.35
CA GLY A 227 36.12 -12.77 13.44
C GLY A 227 36.22 -13.37 14.85
N SER A 228 36.20 -12.57 15.90
CA SER A 228 36.25 -13.07 17.29
C SER A 228 34.90 -12.80 17.95
N GLY A 229 34.04 -13.81 17.99
CA GLY A 229 32.72 -13.73 18.60
C GLY A 229 32.79 -13.32 20.07
N SER A 230 32.56 -12.04 20.35
CA SER A 230 32.21 -11.49 21.67
C SER A 230 31.77 -10.01 21.55
N TYR A 231 30.58 -9.71 22.08
CA TYR A 231 29.97 -8.40 22.38
C TYR A 231 29.46 -7.45 21.27
N GLY A 232 28.14 -7.18 21.36
CA GLY A 232 27.57 -5.88 21.78
C GLY A 232 27.92 -4.63 20.97
N HIS A 233 26.90 -3.99 20.38
CA HIS A 233 26.98 -2.61 19.91
C HIS A 233 27.48 -1.69 21.04
N ARG A 234 28.73 -1.25 20.94
CA ARG A 234 29.37 -0.37 21.92
C ARG A 234 28.86 1.05 21.71
N TYR A 235 27.81 1.42 22.44
CA TYR A 235 27.45 2.82 22.62
C TYR A 235 28.58 3.53 23.38
N ILE A 236 29.11 4.62 22.83
CA ILE A 236 29.95 5.53 23.61
C ILE A 236 28.99 6.31 24.52
N THR A 237 28.78 5.81 25.72
CA THR A 237 28.26 6.60 26.83
C THR A 237 29.42 6.97 27.73
N ASP A 238 29.83 8.24 27.70
CA ASP A 238 30.71 8.79 28.72
C ASP A 238 30.03 8.68 30.09
N THR A 239 30.62 7.91 31.00
CA THR A 239 30.85 8.30 32.41
C THR A 239 31.66 7.25 33.15
N VAL A 240 32.42 7.76 34.13
CA VAL A 240 33.59 7.17 34.78
C VAL A 240 33.21 6.32 36.02
N THR A 241 34.12 5.39 36.36
CA THR A 241 34.44 4.73 37.66
C THR A 241 33.77 3.42 38.12
N SER A 242 34.69 2.49 38.45
CA SER A 242 34.74 1.58 39.62
C SER A 242 34.31 0.12 39.44
N ASP A 243 35.34 -0.73 39.22
CA ASP A 243 35.69 -2.01 39.87
C ASP A 243 34.59 -2.94 40.43
N GLY A 244 34.68 -4.24 40.07
CA GLY A 244 34.17 -5.34 40.89
C GLY A 244 33.76 -6.63 40.15
N ASP A 245 34.75 -7.49 39.88
CA ASP A 245 34.76 -8.97 39.90
C ASP A 245 33.53 -9.83 39.49
N GLY A 246 33.69 -10.51 38.35
CA GLY A 246 33.68 -11.98 38.16
C GLY A 246 32.53 -12.86 38.66
N PHE A 247 31.86 -13.58 37.73
CA PHE A 247 31.49 -15.00 37.90
C PHE A 247 31.24 -15.71 36.55
N ASP A 248 31.65 -16.98 36.49
CA ASP A 248 31.86 -17.86 35.34
C ASP A 248 30.63 -18.69 34.87
N ILE A 249 30.57 -18.91 33.55
CA ILE A 249 30.23 -20.14 32.77
C ILE A 249 28.83 -20.79 32.92
N ASP A 250 28.08 -20.89 31.80
CA ASP A 250 27.76 -22.19 31.14
C ASP A 250 27.19 -22.01 29.72
N ASP A 251 27.73 -22.79 28.78
CA ASP A 251 27.38 -22.90 27.36
C ASP A 251 26.18 -23.84 27.17
N SER A 252 25.24 -23.50 26.29
CA SER A 252 24.67 -24.46 25.30
C SER A 252 23.62 -23.81 24.38
N ASP A 253 24.01 -23.74 23.11
CA ASP A 253 23.28 -24.08 21.88
C ASP A 253 21.92 -23.42 21.57
N TYR A 254 21.96 -22.43 20.66
CA TYR A 254 21.12 -22.43 19.45
C TYR A 254 21.85 -21.68 18.31
N ASP A 255 22.58 -22.44 17.49
CA ASP A 255 23.09 -21.99 16.19
C ASP A 255 21.97 -22.01 15.13
N ILE A 256 21.70 -20.87 14.48
CA ILE A 256 21.11 -20.83 13.13
C ILE A 256 22.04 -20.03 12.23
N TYR A 257 22.72 -20.76 11.35
CA TYR A 257 23.61 -20.27 10.30
C TYR A 257 22.86 -19.54 9.18
N ILE A 258 23.34 -18.33 8.84
CA ILE A 258 23.11 -17.65 7.56
C ILE A 258 24.25 -18.07 6.62
N GLU A 259 23.96 -18.86 5.59
CA GLU A 259 24.85 -19.04 4.42
C GLU A 259 24.61 -17.87 3.45
N GLU A 260 25.57 -16.96 3.32
CA GLU A 260 26.64 -16.94 2.30
C GLU A 260 26.12 -16.74 0.86
N LEU A 261 26.25 -15.49 0.38
CA LEU A 261 26.47 -15.20 -1.03
C LEU A 261 27.97 -15.02 -1.25
N ARG A 262 28.55 -15.81 -2.16
CA ARG A 262 29.91 -15.61 -2.71
C ARG A 262 29.88 -15.09 -4.14
N PRO A 263 30.97 -14.44 -4.59
CA PRO A 263 30.95 -13.34 -5.56
C PRO A 263 31.16 -13.79 -7.02
N LEU A 264 30.86 -12.90 -7.96
CA LEU A 264 31.19 -13.02 -9.38
C LEU A 264 32.38 -12.10 -9.76
N PRO A 265 33.09 -12.40 -10.86
CA PRO A 265 34.54 -12.50 -10.90
C PRO A 265 35.29 -11.19 -11.22
N ALA A 266 36.56 -11.16 -10.83
CA ALA A 266 37.49 -10.11 -11.17
C ALA A 266 37.86 -10.15 -12.66
N ILE A 267 37.63 -9.05 -13.39
CA ILE A 267 38.40 -8.70 -14.59
C ILE A 267 38.95 -7.29 -14.44
N LYS A 268 40.28 -7.24 -14.52
CA LYS A 268 41.15 -6.07 -14.37
C LYS A 268 41.00 -5.07 -15.51
N GLY A 269 41.00 -3.80 -15.14
CA GLY A 269 41.86 -2.78 -15.75
C GLY A 269 41.24 -1.88 -16.82
N GLY A 270 41.25 -0.56 -16.57
CA GLY A 270 41.34 0.44 -17.63
C GLY A 270 40.33 1.60 -17.57
N ASN A 271 40.61 2.56 -16.68
CA ASN A 271 40.13 3.94 -16.60
C ASN A 271 39.28 4.57 -17.74
N ARG A 272 38.10 5.04 -17.30
CA ARG A 272 37.49 6.40 -17.44
C ARG A 272 36.32 6.62 -18.43
N LYS A 273 35.20 7.01 -17.78
CA LYS A 273 33.99 7.77 -18.19
C LYS A 273 32.82 6.98 -18.82
N PHE A 274 31.89 6.55 -17.96
CA PHE A 274 30.47 6.36 -18.27
C PHE A 274 29.70 7.43 -17.48
N LEU A 275 29.00 8.40 -18.11
CA LEU A 275 27.68 8.29 -18.75
C LEU A 275 26.64 7.68 -17.80
N VAL A 276 25.99 8.58 -17.06
CA VAL A 276 24.69 8.33 -16.42
C VAL A 276 23.65 8.60 -17.50
N GLU A 277 23.12 7.54 -18.09
CA GLU A 277 21.79 7.54 -18.68
C GLU A 277 20.84 6.98 -17.63
N THR A 278 19.84 7.77 -17.27
CA THR A 278 18.59 7.27 -16.71
C THR A 278 17.58 7.22 -17.86
N LYS A 279 16.96 6.05 -18.01
CA LYS A 279 15.66 5.81 -18.65
C LYS A 279 14.68 6.95 -18.30
N VAL A 280 13.69 7.28 -19.12
CA VAL A 280 12.44 6.51 -19.27
C VAL A 280 11.70 6.94 -20.55
N THR A 281 11.34 5.97 -21.39
CA THR A 281 10.20 6.02 -22.34
C THR A 281 8.90 5.70 -21.56
N PRO A 282 7.70 6.23 -21.89
CA PRO A 282 6.93 5.57 -22.96
C PRO A 282 5.84 6.38 -23.71
N GLY A 283 5.63 6.00 -24.97
CA GLY A 283 4.28 5.79 -25.52
C GLY A 283 3.61 6.96 -26.24
N SER A 284 3.61 6.89 -27.58
CA SER A 284 2.50 7.46 -28.36
C SER A 284 1.45 6.37 -28.61
N SER A 285 0.22 6.68 -28.23
CA SER A 285 -0.97 6.11 -28.84
C SER A 285 -1.22 6.80 -30.18
N SER A 286 -1.87 6.14 -31.13
CA SER A 286 -3.13 6.70 -31.66
C SER A 286 -3.79 5.78 -32.69
N ARG A 287 -5.11 5.69 -32.56
CA ARG A 287 -6.02 5.34 -33.64
C ARG A 287 -6.37 6.60 -34.43
N LEU A 288 -6.44 6.40 -35.75
CA LEU A 288 -7.39 6.95 -36.74
C LEU A 288 -7.43 8.46 -37.01
N LEU A 289 -7.37 8.80 -38.30
CA LEU A 289 -8.26 9.78 -38.91
C LEU A 289 -8.71 9.32 -40.31
N SER A 290 -9.96 9.64 -40.62
CA SER A 290 -10.71 9.31 -41.84
C SER A 290 -10.86 10.53 -42.76
N ARG A 291 -11.00 10.31 -44.07
CA ARG A 291 -11.95 10.92 -45.05
C ARG A 291 -11.37 10.84 -46.49
N VAL A 292 -12.05 10.67 -47.63
CA VAL A 292 -13.46 10.52 -48.13
C VAL A 292 -13.30 10.40 -49.69
N LEU A 293 -13.98 9.57 -50.52
CA LEU A 293 -15.32 9.70 -51.17
C LEU A 293 -15.45 8.61 -52.30
N THR A 294 -16.66 8.04 -52.48
CA THR A 294 -17.28 7.41 -53.71
C THR A 294 -16.65 6.15 -54.34
N THR A 295 -17.35 5.10 -54.80
CA THR A 295 -18.67 4.92 -55.46
C THR A 295 -19.16 3.45 -55.35
N THR A 296 -20.49 3.29 -55.20
CA THR A 296 -21.44 2.26 -55.70
C THR A 296 -21.22 0.73 -55.69
N SER A 297 -22.37 0.08 -55.40
CA SER A 297 -22.93 -1.24 -55.79
C SER A 297 -22.63 -2.51 -54.98
N GLU A 298 -23.69 -2.87 -54.22
CA GLU A 298 -24.18 -4.18 -53.76
C GLU A 298 -24.16 -5.33 -54.82
N PRO A 299 -24.70 -6.55 -54.52
CA PRO A 299 -24.45 -7.47 -53.39
C PRO A 299 -24.27 -8.92 -53.90
N THR A 300 -23.95 -9.89 -53.02
CA THR A 300 -24.66 -11.20 -52.82
C THR A 300 -23.80 -12.34 -52.23
N THR A 301 -24.38 -12.97 -51.19
CA THR A 301 -24.46 -14.41 -50.86
C THR A 301 -23.23 -15.33 -50.69
N SER A 302 -23.10 -15.77 -49.44
CA SER A 302 -23.18 -17.17 -48.94
C SER A 302 -22.18 -18.28 -49.34
N THR A 303 -22.01 -19.16 -48.34
CA THR A 303 -21.74 -20.61 -48.37
C THR A 303 -20.30 -21.12 -48.61
N ALA A 304 -19.75 -21.64 -47.52
CA ALA A 304 -19.35 -23.04 -47.30
C ALA A 304 -18.38 -23.75 -48.27
N ALA A 305 -17.38 -24.36 -47.62
CA ALA A 305 -16.89 -25.73 -47.79
C ALA A 305 -15.77 -26.04 -48.80
N THR A 306 -14.75 -26.68 -48.22
CA THR A 306 -14.04 -27.90 -48.68
C THR A 306 -13.10 -27.89 -49.87
N THR A 307 -12.08 -28.74 -49.66
CA THR A 307 -11.28 -29.53 -50.60
C THR A 307 -9.97 -28.95 -51.12
N SER A 308 -8.93 -29.70 -50.77
CA SER A 308 -7.62 -29.82 -51.40
C SER A 308 -7.71 -30.06 -52.91
N PRO A 309 -6.60 -29.82 -53.62
CA PRO A 309 -6.16 -30.85 -54.55
C PRO A 309 -4.65 -31.06 -54.65
N ALA A 310 -4.32 -32.25 -55.15
CA ALA A 310 -3.02 -32.81 -55.42
C ALA A 310 -2.35 -32.27 -56.71
N ALA A 311 -1.09 -32.67 -56.86
CA ALA A 311 -0.07 -32.29 -57.82
C ALA A 311 -0.36 -32.54 -59.32
N ALA A 312 0.37 -31.81 -60.17
CA ALA A 312 0.83 -32.28 -61.49
C ALA A 312 2.13 -31.56 -61.94
N TRP A 313 3.11 -32.35 -62.40
CA TRP A 313 4.39 -31.92 -62.98
C TRP A 313 4.28 -31.57 -64.47
N ALA A 314 5.11 -30.61 -64.93
CA ALA A 314 5.61 -30.58 -66.31
C ALA A 314 7.03 -29.96 -66.35
N ALA A 315 7.93 -30.64 -67.05
CA ALA A 315 9.37 -30.34 -67.12
C ALA A 315 9.76 -29.42 -68.30
N ARG A 316 10.80 -28.60 -68.12
CA ARG A 316 11.71 -28.17 -69.21
C ARG A 316 13.12 -27.89 -68.68
N ARG A 317 14.11 -28.41 -69.42
CA ARG A 317 15.55 -28.49 -69.10
C ARG A 317 16.28 -27.16 -69.29
N GLY A 318 17.30 -26.91 -68.46
CA GLY A 318 18.37 -25.95 -68.75
C GLY A 318 19.34 -25.70 -67.58
N SER A 319 20.57 -26.22 -67.72
CA SER A 319 21.79 -25.89 -66.97
C SER A 319 21.93 -26.33 -65.50
N LEU A 320 22.88 -27.25 -65.27
CA LEU A 320 23.40 -27.56 -63.94
C LEU A 320 24.31 -26.43 -63.46
N SER A 321 23.86 -25.72 -62.43
CA SER A 321 24.74 -25.21 -61.37
C SER A 321 23.97 -25.30 -60.05
N SER A 322 24.47 -26.15 -59.15
CA SER A 322 24.04 -26.35 -57.76
C SER A 322 22.54 -26.51 -57.53
N ALA A 323 22.12 -27.76 -57.32
CA ALA A 323 20.94 -28.07 -56.53
C ALA A 323 21.17 -27.57 -55.09
N ALA A 324 20.84 -26.31 -54.81
CA ALA A 324 20.54 -25.86 -53.45
C ALA A 324 19.17 -26.44 -53.11
N ARG A 325 19.15 -27.33 -52.12
CA ARG A 325 17.94 -27.98 -51.63
C ARG A 325 16.92 -26.91 -51.24
N LEU A 326 15.66 -27.14 -51.59
CA LEU A 326 14.48 -26.34 -51.20
C LEU A 326 14.16 -26.45 -49.68
N LEU A 327 15.20 -26.52 -48.83
CA LEU A 327 15.14 -26.82 -47.39
C LEU A 327 15.83 -25.74 -46.52
N ASP A 328 16.25 -24.61 -47.10
CA ASP A 328 16.87 -23.50 -46.37
C ASP A 328 16.07 -22.20 -46.58
N LEU A 329 14.83 -22.14 -46.11
CA LEU A 329 14.30 -20.85 -45.65
C LEU A 329 14.75 -20.70 -44.19
N SER A 330 15.87 -20.00 -44.02
CA SER A 330 16.40 -19.62 -42.71
C SER A 330 15.40 -18.74 -41.97
N CYS A 331 15.22 -18.99 -40.68
CA CYS A 331 14.50 -18.13 -39.76
C CYS A 331 14.75 -16.64 -40.01
N ASP A 332 13.72 -15.93 -40.46
CA ASP A 332 13.73 -14.47 -40.55
C ASP A 332 13.28 -13.92 -39.20
N GLU A 333 14.24 -13.43 -38.41
CA GLU A 333 13.99 -12.85 -37.09
C GLU A 333 13.05 -11.63 -37.15
N ALA A 334 12.84 -11.01 -38.31
CA ALA A 334 11.90 -9.91 -38.48
C ALA A 334 10.42 -10.32 -38.30
N VAL A 335 10.11 -11.62 -38.34
CA VAL A 335 8.74 -12.15 -38.17
C VAL A 335 8.35 -12.27 -36.70
N CYS A 336 9.32 -12.44 -35.80
CA CYS A 336 9.07 -12.59 -34.37
C CYS A 336 9.18 -11.25 -33.64
N SER A 337 8.46 -11.12 -32.53
CA SER A 337 8.66 -10.02 -31.59
C SER A 337 10.14 -9.90 -31.16
N ALA A 338 10.60 -8.67 -30.89
CA ALA A 338 11.99 -8.40 -30.50
C ALA A 338 12.45 -9.17 -29.25
N ASP A 339 11.51 -9.58 -28.41
CA ASP A 339 11.74 -10.36 -27.20
C ASP A 339 11.41 -11.86 -27.43
N SER A 340 11.58 -12.40 -28.63
CA SER A 340 11.29 -13.81 -28.96
C SER A 340 12.24 -14.33 -30.03
N PHE A 341 12.41 -15.65 -30.11
CA PHE A 341 13.41 -16.26 -30.99
C PHE A 341 12.73 -17.02 -32.11
N CYS A 342 13.19 -16.84 -33.35
CA CYS A 342 12.76 -17.68 -34.45
C CYS A 342 13.50 -19.02 -34.39
N ILE A 343 12.78 -20.14 -34.51
CA ILE A 343 13.37 -21.48 -34.66
C ILE A 343 12.87 -22.18 -35.93
N ASN A 344 13.72 -23.00 -36.53
CA ASN A 344 13.32 -23.85 -37.66
C ASN A 344 12.48 -25.02 -37.14
N ASP A 345 11.25 -25.14 -37.63
CA ASP A 345 10.34 -26.24 -37.34
C ASP A 345 10.44 -27.28 -38.47
N TYR A 346 11.27 -28.29 -38.25
CA TYR A 346 11.50 -29.38 -39.21
C TYR A 346 10.31 -30.35 -39.29
N ASP A 347 9.42 -30.37 -38.30
CA ASP A 347 8.23 -31.22 -38.28
C ASP A 347 7.10 -30.60 -39.14
N ARG A 348 6.96 -29.26 -39.14
CA ARG A 348 6.01 -28.52 -39.99
C ARG A 348 6.58 -28.06 -41.34
N GLY A 349 7.90 -28.11 -41.53
CA GLY A 349 8.56 -27.69 -42.77
C GLY A 349 8.59 -26.18 -42.95
N GLY A 350 9.12 -25.44 -41.97
CA GLY A 350 9.25 -23.97 -42.02
C GLY A 350 9.97 -23.38 -40.81
N SER A 351 9.69 -22.12 -40.48
CA SER A 351 10.15 -21.44 -39.26
C SER A 351 8.95 -21.07 -38.37
N ARG A 352 9.14 -21.07 -37.05
CA ARG A 352 8.14 -20.63 -36.07
C ARG A 352 8.78 -19.76 -35.00
N CYS A 353 8.01 -18.86 -34.41
CA CYS A 353 8.48 -18.10 -33.26
C CYS A 353 8.38 -18.94 -31.98
N HIS A 354 9.40 -18.82 -31.13
CA HIS A 354 9.48 -19.37 -29.79
C HIS A 354 9.19 -18.22 -28.82
N CYS A 355 7.97 -18.21 -28.28
CA CYS A 355 7.49 -17.07 -27.51
C CYS A 355 8.01 -17.13 -26.09
N ASN A 356 8.69 -16.08 -25.64
CA ASN A 356 9.10 -15.95 -24.25
C ASN A 356 7.88 -15.92 -23.31
N LEU A 357 8.10 -16.19 -22.02
CA LEU A 357 7.03 -16.17 -21.01
C LEU A 357 6.24 -14.87 -21.02
N GLY A 358 4.90 -14.99 -21.03
CA GLY A 358 3.99 -13.87 -21.12
C GLY A 358 3.68 -13.39 -22.53
N LYS A 359 4.24 -14.04 -23.56
CA LYS A 359 3.95 -13.79 -24.98
C LYS A 359 3.27 -14.98 -25.64
N ALA A 360 2.39 -14.71 -26.59
CA ALA A 360 1.68 -15.72 -27.38
C ALA A 360 1.41 -15.26 -28.83
N GLY A 361 0.77 -16.14 -29.60
CA GLY A 361 0.48 -15.96 -31.02
C GLY A 361 1.61 -16.42 -31.93
N ASP A 362 1.32 -16.58 -33.22
CA ASP A 362 2.27 -17.11 -34.21
C ASP A 362 3.55 -16.25 -34.37
N THR A 363 3.46 -14.96 -34.04
CA THR A 363 4.55 -13.96 -34.08
C THR A 363 5.02 -13.50 -32.70
N CYS A 364 4.48 -14.04 -31.60
CA CYS A 364 4.80 -13.67 -30.22
C CYS A 364 4.55 -12.19 -29.86
N GLN A 365 3.60 -11.55 -30.51
CA GLN A 365 3.26 -10.14 -30.26
C GLN A 365 2.15 -9.97 -29.20
N GLU A 366 1.37 -11.01 -28.92
CA GLU A 366 0.26 -10.94 -27.98
C GLU A 366 0.77 -11.09 -26.55
N ASP A 367 0.39 -10.17 -25.66
CA ASP A 367 0.65 -10.27 -24.23
C ASP A 367 -0.39 -11.17 -23.55
N ILE A 368 0.07 -12.18 -22.81
CA ILE A 368 -0.79 -13.07 -22.02
C ILE A 368 -0.38 -13.08 -20.56
N SER A 369 -1.36 -13.08 -19.65
CA SER A 369 -1.12 -13.28 -18.22
C SER A 369 -1.22 -14.76 -17.90
N ILE A 370 -0.08 -15.37 -17.56
CA ILE A 370 -0.01 -16.78 -17.19
C ILE A 370 -0.16 -16.88 -15.67
N GLN A 371 -1.32 -17.36 -15.21
CA GLN A 371 -1.64 -17.83 -13.85
C GLN A 371 -1.42 -19.33 -13.72
N TYR A 372 -1.90 -20.12 -14.68
CA TYR A 372 -1.77 -21.58 -14.72
C TYR A 372 -1.15 -22.01 -16.04
N PRO A 373 0.12 -22.48 -16.05
CA PRO A 373 0.83 -22.73 -17.29
C PRO A 373 0.26 -23.90 -18.09
N GLN A 374 0.02 -23.63 -19.38
CA GLN A 374 -0.31 -24.61 -20.40
C GLN A 374 0.93 -24.96 -21.23
N PHE A 375 1.15 -26.26 -21.43
CA PHE A 375 2.26 -26.79 -22.21
C PHE A 375 1.75 -27.48 -23.47
N SER A 376 2.44 -27.27 -24.59
CA SER A 376 2.06 -27.74 -25.93
C SER A 376 2.99 -28.82 -26.49
N GLY A 377 3.77 -29.49 -25.64
CA GLY A 377 4.70 -30.57 -26.02
C GLY A 377 6.10 -30.11 -26.44
N TYR A 378 6.27 -28.82 -26.75
CA TYR A 378 7.57 -28.16 -26.94
C TYR A 378 7.78 -26.99 -25.98
N SER A 379 6.77 -26.69 -25.17
CA SER A 379 6.82 -25.64 -24.16
C SER A 379 7.66 -26.05 -22.95
N TYR A 380 8.28 -25.09 -22.28
CA TYR A 380 8.93 -25.33 -20.98
C TYR A 380 9.01 -24.06 -20.14
N ILE A 381 9.10 -24.23 -18.82
CA ILE A 381 9.42 -23.18 -17.86
C ILE A 381 10.71 -23.56 -17.13
N THR A 382 11.51 -22.57 -16.78
CA THR A 382 12.71 -22.73 -15.97
C THR A 382 12.61 -22.01 -14.63
N PHE A 383 13.16 -22.64 -13.60
CA PHE A 383 13.36 -22.09 -12.26
C PHE A 383 14.83 -22.20 -11.88
N GLU A 384 15.22 -21.55 -10.77
CA GLU A 384 16.56 -21.77 -10.21
C GLU A 384 16.84 -23.26 -9.99
N PRO A 385 18.09 -23.72 -10.16
CA PRO A 385 18.48 -25.08 -9.84
C PRO A 385 18.07 -25.45 -8.41
N LEU A 386 17.74 -26.74 -8.18
CA LEU A 386 17.34 -27.25 -6.86
C LEU A 386 18.52 -27.17 -5.87
N LYS A 387 18.69 -26.00 -5.23
CA LYS A 387 19.70 -25.76 -4.19
C LYS A 387 19.38 -26.56 -2.92
N LYS A 388 20.40 -26.91 -2.15
CA LYS A 388 20.31 -27.65 -0.87
C LYS A 388 19.53 -28.98 -0.94
N SER A 389 19.39 -29.54 -2.15
CA SER A 389 18.60 -30.75 -2.43
C SER A 389 19.48 -31.98 -2.74
N TYR A 390 20.78 -31.92 -2.43
CA TYR A 390 21.75 -32.94 -2.81
C TYR A 390 21.61 -34.26 -2.04
N GLN A 391 21.04 -34.23 -0.83
CA GLN A 391 20.80 -35.41 -0.01
C GLN A 391 19.33 -35.83 -0.11
N THR A 392 18.42 -34.91 0.23
CA THR A 392 16.98 -35.14 0.27
C THR A 392 16.20 -34.06 -0.48
N PHE A 393 15.13 -34.45 -1.15
CA PHE A 393 14.12 -33.54 -1.67
C PHE A 393 12.75 -34.21 -1.79
N GLN A 394 11.70 -33.40 -1.72
CA GLN A 394 10.33 -33.77 -2.05
C GLN A 394 9.76 -32.77 -3.05
N ILE A 395 9.11 -33.26 -4.10
CA ILE A 395 8.40 -32.41 -5.07
C ILE A 395 6.98 -32.95 -5.22
N THR A 396 5.98 -32.06 -5.16
CA THR A 396 4.59 -32.40 -5.49
C THR A 396 4.11 -31.56 -6.66
N LEU A 397 3.46 -32.19 -7.63
CA LEU A 397 2.97 -31.57 -8.85
C LEU A 397 1.50 -31.97 -9.08
N GLU A 398 0.64 -31.01 -9.39
CA GLU A 398 -0.71 -31.27 -9.89
C GLU A 398 -0.81 -30.91 -11.37
N PHE A 399 -1.16 -31.89 -12.18
CA PHE A 399 -1.18 -31.75 -13.63
C PHE A 399 -2.37 -32.46 -14.27
N ARG A 400 -2.78 -31.98 -15.45
CA ARG A 400 -3.77 -32.59 -16.33
C ARG A 400 -3.10 -32.85 -17.68
N ALA A 401 -2.89 -34.12 -18.01
CA ALA A 401 -2.21 -34.52 -19.24
C ALA A 401 -3.19 -34.69 -20.41
N GLU A 402 -2.77 -34.28 -21.60
CA GLU A 402 -3.51 -34.49 -22.86
C GLU A 402 -2.85 -35.56 -23.76
N SER A 403 -1.58 -35.89 -23.49
CA SER A 403 -0.79 -36.86 -24.25
C SER A 403 -0.41 -38.10 -23.43
N GLU A 404 -0.19 -39.23 -24.11
CA GLU A 404 0.24 -40.47 -23.47
C GLU A 404 1.72 -40.49 -23.04
N ASP A 405 2.53 -39.61 -23.63
CA ASP A 405 3.95 -39.42 -23.35
C ASP A 405 4.26 -37.94 -23.15
N GLY A 406 5.19 -37.61 -22.25
CA GLY A 406 5.65 -36.22 -22.07
C GLY A 406 6.56 -36.01 -20.86
N LEU A 407 7.60 -35.18 -21.01
CA LEU A 407 8.50 -34.78 -19.95
C LEU A 407 7.86 -33.73 -19.03
N LEU A 408 7.60 -34.09 -17.77
CA LEU A 408 7.03 -33.18 -16.77
C LEU A 408 8.09 -32.35 -16.06
N LEU A 409 9.17 -32.99 -15.58
CA LEU A 409 10.23 -32.32 -14.80
C LEU A 409 11.61 -32.81 -15.24
N TYR A 410 12.60 -31.90 -15.27
CA TYR A 410 14.00 -32.27 -15.46
C TYR A 410 14.95 -31.32 -14.71
N CYS A 411 15.98 -31.88 -14.08
CA CYS A 411 17.10 -31.13 -13.51
C CYS A 411 18.33 -32.03 -13.50
N GLY A 412 19.48 -31.52 -13.95
CA GLY A 412 20.69 -32.32 -14.04
C GLY A 412 21.97 -31.52 -13.88
N GLU A 413 23.10 -32.22 -13.97
CA GLU A 413 24.43 -31.64 -13.98
C GLU A 413 24.74 -30.95 -15.31
N ASN A 414 24.13 -31.38 -16.42
CA ASN A 414 24.25 -30.73 -17.72
C ASN A 414 22.99 -30.93 -18.58
N GLU A 415 22.93 -30.19 -19.68
CA GLU A 415 21.81 -30.18 -20.62
C GLU A 415 21.68 -31.46 -21.47
N HIS A 416 22.63 -32.38 -21.37
CA HIS A 416 22.64 -33.64 -22.14
C HIS A 416 22.20 -34.85 -21.31
N GLY A 417 21.87 -34.65 -20.02
CA GLY A 417 21.48 -35.75 -19.13
C GLY A 417 22.61 -36.74 -18.84
N ARG A 418 23.87 -36.31 -18.99
CA ARG A 418 25.04 -37.10 -18.57
C ARG A 418 25.38 -36.78 -17.12
N GLY A 419 25.78 -37.77 -16.33
CA GLY A 419 26.09 -37.57 -14.91
C GLY A 419 24.85 -37.57 -14.02
N ASP A 420 24.83 -36.69 -13.04
CA ASP A 420 23.76 -36.58 -12.05
C ASP A 420 22.50 -35.94 -12.66
N PHE A 421 21.33 -36.54 -12.43
CA PHE A 421 20.06 -35.97 -12.89
C PHE A 421 18.86 -36.51 -12.13
N MET A 422 17.75 -35.78 -12.20
CA MET A 422 16.41 -36.24 -11.87
C MET A 422 15.45 -35.88 -13.01
N SER A 423 14.46 -36.74 -13.24
CA SER A 423 13.37 -36.45 -14.17
C SER A 423 12.08 -37.14 -13.78
N LEU A 424 10.97 -36.51 -14.13
CA LEU A 424 9.63 -37.10 -14.07
C LEU A 424 9.04 -37.04 -15.48
N ALA A 425 8.62 -38.18 -16.01
CA ALA A 425 8.00 -38.25 -17.33
C ALA A 425 6.79 -39.18 -17.34
N ILE A 426 5.83 -38.87 -18.20
CA ILE A 426 4.74 -39.78 -18.58
C ILE A 426 5.27 -40.63 -19.73
N ILE A 427 5.19 -41.95 -19.58
CA ILE A 427 5.60 -42.92 -20.59
C ILE A 427 4.51 -43.98 -20.71
N ARG A 428 3.81 -44.01 -21.85
CA ARG A 428 2.64 -44.88 -22.11
C ARG A 428 1.61 -44.81 -20.99
N ARG A 429 1.33 -43.58 -20.54
CA ARG A 429 0.43 -43.20 -19.43
C ARG A 429 0.88 -43.64 -18.03
N SER A 430 2.05 -44.24 -17.86
CA SER A 430 2.63 -44.48 -16.54
C SER A 430 3.60 -43.36 -16.18
N LEU A 431 3.61 -42.93 -14.92
CA LEU A 431 4.59 -41.96 -14.43
C LEU A 431 5.89 -42.69 -14.13
N GLN A 432 7.00 -42.19 -14.65
CA GLN A 432 8.34 -42.67 -14.34
C GLN A 432 9.17 -41.56 -13.69
N PHE A 433 9.53 -41.78 -12.43
CA PHE A 433 10.52 -40.97 -11.73
C PHE A 433 11.89 -41.63 -11.89
N ARG A 434 12.82 -40.91 -12.53
CA ARG A 434 14.18 -41.39 -12.79
C ARG A 434 15.19 -40.47 -12.12
N PHE A 435 16.20 -41.04 -11.48
CA PHE A 435 17.30 -40.25 -10.92
C PHE A 435 18.63 -41.01 -10.95
N ASN A 436 19.73 -40.28 -11.11
CA ASN A 436 21.10 -40.80 -11.11
C ASN A 436 21.96 -39.98 -10.14
N CYS A 437 22.71 -40.68 -9.29
CA CYS A 437 23.66 -40.10 -8.32
C CYS A 437 25.12 -40.35 -8.73
N GLY A 438 25.36 -40.68 -10.01
CA GLY A 438 26.69 -40.79 -10.61
C GLY A 438 27.09 -42.20 -11.07
N THR A 439 26.43 -43.26 -10.59
CA THR A 439 26.80 -44.66 -10.90
C THR A 439 25.69 -45.53 -11.50
N GLY A 440 24.51 -44.96 -11.74
CA GLY A 440 23.44 -45.62 -12.49
C GLY A 440 22.04 -45.15 -12.09
N VAL A 441 21.11 -45.32 -13.02
CA VAL A 441 19.77 -44.74 -12.94
C VAL A 441 18.85 -45.62 -12.08
N GLY A 442 18.23 -45.03 -11.06
CA GLY A 442 17.05 -45.59 -10.41
C GLY A 442 15.79 -45.20 -11.19
N ILE A 443 14.91 -46.16 -11.47
CA ILE A 443 13.65 -45.94 -12.19
C ILE A 443 12.50 -46.43 -11.31
N ILE A 444 11.58 -45.53 -10.97
CA ILE A 444 10.39 -45.80 -10.18
C ILE A 444 9.18 -45.53 -11.06
N THR A 445 8.37 -46.56 -11.32
CA THR A 445 7.19 -46.46 -12.19
C THR A 445 5.92 -46.55 -11.38
N SER A 446 4.94 -45.69 -11.64
CA SER A 446 3.62 -45.79 -11.01
C SER A 446 2.94 -47.11 -11.37
N GLU A 447 2.29 -47.74 -10.39
CA GLU A 447 1.48 -48.95 -10.62
C GLU A 447 0.28 -48.65 -11.53
N ASN A 448 -0.40 -47.54 -11.24
CA ASN A 448 -1.56 -47.09 -11.98
C ASN A 448 -1.15 -46.16 -13.12
N LYS A 449 -1.94 -46.19 -14.20
CA LYS A 449 -1.83 -45.27 -15.33
C LYS A 449 -2.67 -44.03 -15.09
N ILE A 450 -2.19 -42.89 -15.58
CA ILE A 450 -2.95 -41.64 -15.58
C ILE A 450 -4.14 -41.73 -16.54
N LYS A 451 -5.19 -40.95 -16.26
CA LYS A 451 -6.33 -40.72 -17.14
C LYS A 451 -6.14 -39.38 -17.85
N LEU A 452 -6.08 -39.40 -19.18
CA LEU A 452 -5.95 -38.16 -19.96
C LEU A 452 -7.18 -37.28 -19.73
N GLY A 453 -6.97 -35.96 -19.70
CA GLY A 453 -8.00 -34.97 -19.43
C GLY A 453 -8.39 -34.83 -17.95
N ASN A 454 -7.90 -35.69 -17.05
CA ASN A 454 -8.16 -35.58 -15.61
C ASN A 454 -6.96 -34.98 -14.86
N TRP A 455 -7.24 -34.29 -13.76
CA TRP A 455 -6.22 -33.89 -12.81
C TRP A 455 -5.66 -35.07 -12.03
N HIS A 456 -4.35 -35.10 -11.92
CA HIS A 456 -3.59 -36.02 -11.09
C HIS A 456 -2.64 -35.26 -10.19
N SER A 457 -2.44 -35.75 -8.97
CA SER A 457 -1.41 -35.24 -8.06
C SER A 457 -0.29 -36.27 -7.97
N VAL A 458 0.97 -35.86 -8.10
CA VAL A 458 2.12 -36.74 -7.95
C VAL A 458 3.10 -36.15 -6.96
N THR A 459 3.47 -36.94 -5.95
CA THR A 459 4.55 -36.63 -5.01
C THR A 459 5.72 -37.56 -5.27
N LEU A 460 6.90 -36.99 -5.45
CA LEU A 460 8.16 -37.71 -5.50
C LEU A 460 9.05 -37.27 -4.35
N PHE A 461 9.73 -38.24 -3.76
CA PHE A 461 10.66 -38.04 -2.66
C PHE A 461 11.92 -38.85 -2.93
N ARG A 462 13.06 -38.31 -2.52
CA ARG A 462 14.31 -39.04 -2.56
C ARG A 462 15.18 -38.62 -1.38
N ASP A 463 15.78 -39.60 -0.72
CA ASP A 463 16.77 -39.44 0.34
C ASP A 463 17.92 -40.42 0.12
N GLY A 464 19.11 -39.85 -0.14
CA GLY A 464 20.28 -40.62 -0.51
C GLY A 464 20.05 -41.42 -1.79
N VAL A 465 20.32 -42.72 -1.75
CA VAL A 465 20.08 -43.61 -2.90
C VAL A 465 18.62 -44.02 -3.05
N ASN A 466 17.79 -43.81 -2.03
CA ASN A 466 16.41 -44.29 -2.02
C ASN A 466 15.46 -43.19 -2.48
N GLY A 467 14.37 -43.60 -3.14
CA GLY A 467 13.28 -42.70 -3.46
C GLY A 467 11.96 -43.42 -3.54
N TRP A 468 10.89 -42.63 -3.58
CA TRP A 468 9.54 -43.12 -3.82
C TRP A 468 8.73 -42.14 -4.65
N LEU A 469 7.75 -42.68 -5.37
CA LEU A 469 6.76 -41.94 -6.13
C LEU A 469 5.37 -42.35 -5.66
N ARG A 470 4.52 -41.37 -5.38
CA ARG A 470 3.11 -41.54 -5.04
C ARG A 470 2.27 -40.79 -6.05
N MET A 471 1.33 -41.49 -6.69
CA MET A 471 0.35 -40.91 -7.59
C MET A 471 -1.03 -40.93 -6.93
N ASP A 472 -1.67 -39.76 -6.85
CA ASP A 472 -2.92 -39.51 -6.17
C ASP A 472 -2.90 -40.07 -4.74
N ASN A 473 -4.00 -40.70 -4.29
CA ASN A 473 -4.10 -41.30 -2.97
C ASN A 473 -3.54 -42.73 -2.89
N ASN A 474 -2.85 -43.23 -3.93
CA ASN A 474 -2.34 -44.60 -3.96
C ASN A 474 -1.17 -44.82 -2.98
N ALA A 475 -0.80 -46.08 -2.76
CA ALA A 475 0.40 -46.43 -2.01
C ALA A 475 1.67 -45.94 -2.74
N PRO A 476 2.71 -45.49 -2.01
CA PRO A 476 3.96 -45.07 -2.62
C PRO A 476 4.73 -46.27 -3.19
N VAL A 477 5.25 -46.12 -4.41
CA VAL A 477 6.15 -47.08 -5.05
C VAL A 477 7.59 -46.67 -4.77
N THR A 478 8.39 -47.56 -4.21
CA THR A 478 9.79 -47.30 -3.83
C THR A 478 10.77 -47.81 -4.87
N GLY A 479 11.93 -47.17 -4.99
CA GLY A 479 13.08 -47.69 -5.72
C GLY A 479 14.38 -47.02 -5.29
N LYS A 480 15.49 -47.41 -5.91
CA LYS A 480 16.82 -46.90 -5.56
C LYS A 480 17.71 -46.67 -6.78
N SER A 481 18.60 -45.68 -6.71
CA SER A 481 19.69 -45.52 -7.66
C SER A 481 20.71 -46.64 -7.52
N GLN A 482 21.44 -46.92 -8.60
CA GLN A 482 22.47 -47.95 -8.60
C GLN A 482 23.81 -47.36 -8.13
N GLY A 483 24.55 -48.13 -7.31
CA GLY A 483 25.87 -47.78 -6.82
C GLY A 483 25.90 -47.19 -5.41
N GLN A 484 27.05 -46.61 -5.03
CA GLN A 484 27.36 -46.20 -3.64
C GLN A 484 27.20 -44.70 -3.39
N TYR A 485 27.13 -43.88 -4.45
CA TYR A 485 27.00 -42.44 -4.30
C TYR A 485 25.57 -42.08 -3.90
N SER A 486 25.45 -41.40 -2.76
CA SER A 486 24.18 -40.97 -2.21
C SER A 486 23.89 -39.50 -2.47
N LYS A 487 24.82 -38.70 -2.99
CA LYS A 487 24.60 -37.27 -3.26
C LYS A 487 24.25 -37.06 -4.73
N ILE A 488 23.43 -36.05 -5.02
CA ILE A 488 23.07 -35.64 -6.38
C ILE A 488 23.38 -34.16 -6.58
N THR A 489 23.97 -33.81 -7.70
CA THR A 489 24.35 -32.43 -8.04
C THR A 489 23.55 -31.92 -9.23
N PHE A 490 23.00 -30.72 -9.11
CA PHE A 490 22.27 -30.04 -10.18
C PHE A 490 22.97 -28.74 -10.56
N GLN A 491 23.20 -28.53 -11.86
CA GLN A 491 23.76 -27.30 -12.41
C GLN A 491 22.85 -26.67 -13.47
N THR A 492 22.01 -27.46 -14.13
CA THR A 492 21.00 -26.93 -15.04
C THR A 492 19.87 -26.24 -14.27
N PRO A 493 19.12 -25.34 -14.91
CA PRO A 493 17.83 -24.90 -14.39
C PRO A 493 16.92 -26.09 -14.04
N PHE A 494 15.95 -25.85 -13.15
CA PHE A 494 14.87 -26.79 -12.90
C PHE A 494 13.79 -26.57 -13.96
N TYR A 495 13.65 -27.52 -14.88
CA TYR A 495 12.73 -27.45 -16.00
C TYR A 495 11.38 -28.09 -15.66
N VAL A 496 10.30 -27.44 -16.09
CA VAL A 496 8.92 -27.93 -15.99
C VAL A 496 8.26 -27.94 -17.38
N GLY A 497 7.58 -29.03 -17.70
CA GLY A 497 6.81 -29.25 -18.93
C GLY A 497 7.62 -29.59 -20.19
N GLY A 498 8.94 -29.40 -20.18
CA GLY A 498 9.80 -29.71 -21.31
C GLY A 498 11.23 -29.23 -21.06
N ALA A 499 12.07 -29.24 -22.08
CA ALA A 499 13.41 -28.64 -22.06
C ALA A 499 13.80 -28.22 -23.48
N PRO A 500 14.72 -27.25 -23.66
CA PRO A 500 15.14 -26.76 -24.98
C PRO A 500 15.54 -27.85 -25.98
N SER A 501 16.07 -28.98 -25.49
CA SER A 501 16.37 -30.13 -26.35
C SER A 501 16.10 -31.47 -25.66
N VAL A 502 14.81 -31.83 -25.60
CA VAL A 502 14.35 -33.10 -25.01
C VAL A 502 14.96 -34.33 -25.71
N TYR A 503 15.34 -34.21 -26.99
CA TYR A 503 15.99 -35.29 -27.75
C TYR A 503 17.30 -35.77 -27.12
N TRP A 504 18.15 -34.85 -26.66
CA TRP A 504 19.43 -35.21 -26.01
C TRP A 504 19.22 -35.83 -24.62
N LEU A 505 18.08 -35.57 -24.00
CA LEU A 505 17.73 -36.04 -22.67
C LEU A 505 17.09 -37.43 -22.64
N VAL A 506 16.79 -38.05 -23.79
CA VAL A 506 16.01 -39.30 -23.87
C VAL A 506 16.56 -40.44 -22.99
N ARG A 507 17.88 -40.49 -22.77
CA ARG A 507 18.52 -41.47 -21.87
C ARG A 507 18.17 -41.22 -20.41
N ALA A 508 18.14 -39.96 -20.00
CA ALA A 508 17.80 -39.54 -18.65
C ALA A 508 16.28 -39.61 -18.40
N THR A 509 15.47 -39.15 -19.35
CA THR A 509 14.02 -38.94 -19.19
C THR A 509 13.16 -40.13 -19.63
N GLY A 510 13.67 -40.96 -20.55
CA GLY A 510 12.91 -42.06 -21.16
C GLY A 510 11.93 -41.65 -22.25
N THR A 511 11.81 -40.36 -22.56
CA THR A 511 10.95 -39.81 -23.62
C THR A 511 11.65 -38.66 -24.35
N ASN A 512 11.36 -38.48 -25.63
CA ASN A 512 11.81 -37.35 -26.43
C ASN A 512 10.70 -36.31 -26.68
N ARG A 513 9.54 -36.48 -26.03
CA ARG A 513 8.38 -35.58 -26.12
C ARG A 513 8.33 -34.68 -24.87
N GLY A 514 8.07 -33.39 -25.04
CA GLY A 514 7.67 -32.53 -23.93
C GLY A 514 6.25 -32.83 -23.47
N PHE A 515 5.87 -32.30 -22.32
CA PHE A 515 4.53 -32.44 -21.77
C PHE A 515 3.51 -31.61 -22.55
N GLN A 516 2.36 -32.20 -22.79
CA GLN A 516 1.17 -31.51 -23.30
C GLN A 516 0.06 -31.58 -22.25
N GLY A 517 -0.43 -30.40 -21.84
CA GLY A 517 -1.48 -30.27 -20.84
C GLY A 517 -1.22 -29.12 -19.88
N CYS A 518 -1.86 -29.19 -18.71
CA CYS A 518 -1.88 -28.12 -17.73
C CYS A 518 -1.15 -28.51 -16.45
N VAL A 519 -0.49 -27.55 -15.81
CA VAL A 519 0.03 -27.68 -14.44
C VAL A 519 -0.57 -26.58 -13.60
N GLN A 520 -1.24 -26.92 -12.49
CA GLN A 520 -1.89 -25.92 -11.63
C GLN A 520 -1.16 -25.68 -10.31
N SER A 521 -0.33 -26.63 -9.87
CA SER A 521 0.39 -26.53 -8.60
C SER A 521 1.72 -27.25 -8.67
N LEU A 522 2.75 -26.61 -8.12
CA LEU A 522 4.08 -27.15 -7.92
C LEU A 522 4.53 -26.79 -6.50
N SER A 523 5.01 -27.76 -5.74
CA SER A 523 5.65 -27.52 -4.45
C SER A 523 6.95 -28.29 -4.33
N ILE A 524 7.95 -27.66 -3.69
CA ILE A 524 9.27 -28.22 -3.45
C ILE A 524 9.54 -28.12 -1.95
N ASN A 525 9.83 -29.25 -1.31
CA ASN A 525 10.05 -29.38 0.14
C ASN A 525 8.94 -28.73 0.98
N GLY A 526 7.69 -28.92 0.56
CA GLY A 526 6.50 -28.35 1.23
C GLY A 526 6.22 -26.88 0.91
N LYS A 527 7.09 -26.19 0.16
CA LYS A 527 6.87 -24.80 -0.26
C LYS A 527 6.27 -24.74 -1.65
N THR A 528 5.08 -24.16 -1.79
CA THR A 528 4.47 -23.86 -3.10
C THR A 528 5.34 -22.90 -3.89
N ILE A 529 5.53 -23.20 -5.17
CA ILE A 529 6.29 -22.40 -6.11
C ILE A 529 5.29 -21.65 -7.00
N ASP A 530 5.41 -20.33 -7.02
CA ASP A 530 4.66 -19.47 -7.92
C ASP A 530 5.21 -19.61 -9.34
N MET A 531 4.47 -20.27 -10.22
CA MET A 531 4.90 -20.56 -11.59
C MET A 531 4.70 -19.38 -12.56
N ARG A 532 4.20 -18.24 -12.08
CA ARG A 532 4.01 -17.04 -12.90
C ARG A 532 5.36 -16.42 -13.29
N PRO A 533 5.43 -15.65 -14.38
CA PRO A 533 6.66 -14.97 -14.79
C PRO A 533 7.18 -13.99 -13.73
N TRP A 534 8.50 -13.90 -13.55
CA TRP A 534 9.14 -12.86 -12.75
C TRP A 534 8.80 -11.45 -13.31
N PRO A 535 8.53 -10.42 -12.47
CA PRO A 535 8.74 -10.36 -11.02
C PRO A 535 7.57 -10.83 -10.16
N LEU A 536 6.41 -11.16 -10.75
CA LEU A 536 5.22 -11.57 -10.00
C LEU A 536 5.39 -12.98 -9.40
N GLY A 537 5.95 -13.91 -10.17
CA GLY A 537 6.25 -15.27 -9.71
C GLY A 537 7.75 -15.61 -9.67
N LYS A 538 8.05 -16.91 -9.73
CA LYS A 538 9.41 -17.47 -9.62
C LYS A 538 9.94 -18.04 -10.93
N ALA A 539 9.14 -18.09 -12.00
CA ALA A 539 9.60 -18.54 -13.30
C ALA A 539 10.62 -17.55 -13.88
N LEU A 540 11.81 -18.03 -14.21
CA LEU A 540 12.93 -17.21 -14.69
C LEU A 540 12.86 -16.98 -16.19
N SER A 541 12.56 -18.04 -16.94
CA SER A 541 12.39 -18.02 -18.38
C SER A 541 11.55 -19.22 -18.80
N GLY A 542 11.18 -19.25 -20.07
CA GLY A 542 10.36 -20.31 -20.61
C GLY A 542 9.93 -19.95 -22.02
N ALA A 543 9.32 -20.93 -22.68
CA ALA A 543 9.00 -20.78 -24.07
C ALA A 543 7.69 -21.49 -24.44
N ASP A 544 6.90 -20.81 -25.28
CA ASP A 544 5.59 -21.26 -25.80
C ASP A 544 4.60 -21.71 -24.71
N VAL A 545 4.62 -21.05 -23.56
CA VAL A 545 3.74 -21.40 -22.43
C VAL A 545 2.46 -20.60 -22.53
N GLY A 546 1.32 -21.30 -22.58
CA GLY A 546 -0.01 -20.69 -22.61
C GLY A 546 -0.67 -20.57 -21.23
N GLU A 547 -1.94 -20.15 -21.21
CA GLU A 547 -2.77 -20.03 -20.01
C GLU A 547 -3.91 -21.06 -20.01
N CYS A 548 -3.89 -21.96 -19.02
CA CYS A 548 -4.84 -23.08 -18.92
C CYS A 548 -6.26 -22.70 -18.52
N SER A 549 -6.45 -21.58 -17.82
CA SER A 549 -7.77 -21.08 -17.40
C SER A 549 -8.42 -20.16 -18.43
N SER A 550 -7.81 -19.99 -19.61
CA SER A 550 -8.40 -19.20 -20.70
C SER A 550 -9.79 -19.73 -21.07
N GLY A 551 -10.74 -18.82 -21.23
CA GLY A 551 -12.13 -19.12 -21.58
C GLY A 551 -13.03 -19.62 -20.44
N ILE A 552 -12.49 -19.91 -19.25
CA ILE A 552 -13.32 -20.44 -18.14
C ILE A 552 -14.39 -19.45 -17.67
N CYS A 553 -14.09 -18.16 -17.80
CA CYS A 553 -15.01 -17.08 -17.44
C CYS A 553 -15.94 -16.66 -18.59
N ASP A 554 -15.74 -17.16 -19.81
CA ASP A 554 -16.59 -16.82 -20.95
C ASP A 554 -17.97 -17.50 -20.84
N GLU A 555 -18.00 -18.70 -20.24
CA GLU A 555 -19.23 -19.44 -19.95
C GLU A 555 -19.80 -19.14 -18.54
N ALA A 556 -19.07 -18.40 -17.70
CA ALA A 556 -19.46 -18.11 -16.33
C ALA A 556 -20.51 -16.99 -16.26
N ALA A 557 -21.69 -17.30 -15.71
CA ALA A 557 -22.76 -16.33 -15.51
C ALA A 557 -22.71 -15.73 -14.09
N CYS A 558 -21.73 -14.86 -13.80
CA CYS A 558 -21.78 -14.05 -12.58
C CYS A 558 -22.81 -12.91 -12.77
N ILE A 559 -23.84 -12.86 -11.94
CA ILE A 559 -24.90 -11.84 -12.02
C ILE A 559 -24.71 -10.74 -10.95
N ASN A 560 -25.60 -9.74 -10.92
CA ASN A 560 -25.56 -8.63 -9.94
C ASN A 560 -24.20 -7.91 -9.86
N SER A 561 -23.58 -7.65 -11.01
CA SER A 561 -22.25 -7.02 -11.13
C SER A 561 -21.10 -7.83 -10.51
N GLY A 562 -21.28 -9.14 -10.32
CA GLY A 562 -20.21 -10.04 -9.93
C GLY A 562 -19.17 -10.21 -11.05
N THR A 563 -17.89 -10.29 -10.68
CA THR A 563 -16.78 -10.48 -11.62
C THR A 563 -16.28 -11.92 -11.56
N CYS A 564 -16.15 -12.59 -12.71
CA CYS A 564 -15.56 -13.93 -12.74
C CYS A 564 -14.03 -13.87 -12.63
N THR A 565 -13.44 -14.79 -11.86
CA THR A 565 -11.99 -15.01 -11.84
C THR A 565 -11.66 -16.49 -11.72
N ALA A 566 -10.57 -16.93 -12.36
CA ALA A 566 -10.10 -18.31 -12.28
C ALA A 566 -9.56 -18.62 -10.87
N SER A 567 -10.15 -19.60 -10.19
CA SER A 567 -9.70 -20.08 -8.88
C SER A 567 -8.73 -21.26 -9.00
N LYS A 568 -8.83 -22.03 -10.09
CA LYS A 568 -7.89 -23.04 -10.56
C LYS A 568 -7.84 -23.00 -12.09
N ALA A 569 -7.02 -23.86 -12.69
CA ALA A 569 -6.96 -24.00 -14.14
C ALA A 569 -8.29 -24.44 -14.78
N ASP A 570 -9.17 -25.12 -14.04
CA ASP A 570 -10.47 -25.61 -14.52
C ASP A 570 -11.65 -25.25 -13.60
N SER A 571 -11.45 -24.33 -12.66
CA SER A 571 -12.54 -23.78 -11.85
C SER A 571 -12.48 -22.26 -11.76
N TYR A 572 -13.64 -21.63 -11.68
CA TYR A 572 -13.76 -20.19 -11.44
C TYR A 572 -14.47 -19.93 -10.11
N ILE A 573 -14.39 -18.69 -9.65
CA ILE A 573 -15.25 -18.15 -8.59
C ILE A 573 -15.83 -16.82 -9.10
N CYS A 574 -17.07 -16.52 -8.72
CA CYS A 574 -17.60 -15.18 -8.86
C CYS A 574 -17.17 -14.34 -7.65
N LEU A 575 -16.67 -13.13 -7.90
CA LEU A 575 -16.37 -12.12 -6.91
C LEU A 575 -17.64 -11.28 -6.70
N CYS A 576 -18.45 -11.67 -5.73
CA CYS A 576 -19.75 -11.06 -5.47
C CYS A 576 -19.60 -9.77 -4.66
N PRO A 577 -20.11 -8.64 -5.16
CA PRO A 577 -20.00 -7.36 -4.48
C PRO A 577 -20.82 -7.33 -3.17
N LEU A 578 -20.49 -6.38 -2.29
CA LEU A 578 -21.20 -6.11 -1.04
C LEU A 578 -22.71 -6.02 -1.30
N GLY A 579 -23.49 -6.81 -0.55
CA GLY A 579 -24.94 -6.92 -0.73
C GLY A 579 -25.40 -8.17 -1.48
N PHE A 580 -24.49 -8.96 -2.05
CA PHE A 580 -24.80 -10.21 -2.74
C PHE A 580 -23.86 -11.36 -2.31
N LYS A 581 -24.35 -12.60 -2.40
CA LYS A 581 -23.60 -13.84 -2.18
C LYS A 581 -24.16 -14.96 -3.07
N GLY A 582 -23.55 -16.14 -2.99
CA GLY A 582 -23.93 -17.31 -3.79
C GLY A 582 -22.85 -17.65 -4.81
N HIS A 583 -23.02 -18.75 -5.53
CA HIS A 583 -22.02 -19.20 -6.50
C HIS A 583 -21.92 -18.26 -7.71
N HIS A 584 -23.05 -17.63 -8.06
CA HIS A 584 -23.23 -16.71 -9.18
C HIS A 584 -23.62 -15.29 -8.73
N CYS A 585 -23.52 -14.99 -7.43
CA CYS A 585 -23.97 -13.73 -6.82
C CYS A 585 -25.49 -13.51 -6.89
N GLU A 586 -26.26 -14.59 -6.84
CA GLU A 586 -27.70 -14.64 -7.04
C GLU A 586 -28.52 -14.33 -5.78
N GLU A 587 -27.94 -14.47 -4.59
CA GLU A 587 -28.63 -14.25 -3.32
C GLU A 587 -28.34 -12.84 -2.78
N ALA A 588 -29.38 -12.08 -2.45
CA ALA A 588 -29.23 -10.82 -1.73
C ALA A 588 -28.77 -11.04 -0.28
N LEU A 589 -27.91 -10.16 0.22
CA LEU A 589 -27.30 -10.22 1.55
C LEU A 589 -27.46 -8.89 2.28
N THR A 590 -28.13 -8.92 3.43
CA THR A 590 -28.02 -7.84 4.43
C THR A 590 -26.96 -8.23 5.44
N LEU A 591 -25.80 -7.60 5.35
CA LEU A 591 -24.67 -7.89 6.23
C LEU A 591 -24.97 -7.43 7.67
N ALA A 592 -24.73 -8.28 8.65
CA ALA A 592 -24.89 -7.98 10.06
C ALA A 592 -23.61 -8.29 10.83
N ILE A 593 -23.03 -9.48 10.63
CA ILE A 593 -21.72 -9.86 11.17
C ILE A 593 -20.92 -10.50 10.04
N PRO A 594 -19.86 -9.86 9.55
CA PRO A 594 -19.13 -10.34 8.39
C PRO A 594 -18.36 -11.62 8.71
N GLN A 595 -18.56 -12.60 7.85
CA GLN A 595 -17.78 -13.82 7.73
C GLN A 595 -16.97 -13.76 6.43
N PHE A 596 -15.69 -14.08 6.55
CA PHE A 596 -14.70 -14.11 5.50
C PHE A 596 -14.28 -15.55 5.22
N ASN A 597 -13.92 -15.85 3.97
CA ASN A 597 -13.52 -17.17 3.53
C ASN A 597 -12.28 -17.09 2.63
N GLU A 598 -11.21 -17.79 3.01
CA GLU A 598 -9.94 -17.86 2.26
C GLU A 598 -10.17 -18.33 0.81
N SER A 599 -10.95 -19.39 0.63
CA SER A 599 -11.16 -20.02 -0.69
C SER A 599 -11.98 -19.15 -1.64
N LEU A 600 -12.79 -18.25 -1.09
CA LEU A 600 -13.57 -17.29 -1.87
C LEU A 600 -12.90 -15.93 -2.00
N ARG A 601 -11.67 -15.77 -1.46
CA ARG A 601 -10.91 -14.51 -1.48
C ARG A 601 -11.70 -13.34 -0.89
N SER A 602 -12.47 -13.60 0.16
CA SER A 602 -13.35 -12.60 0.75
C SER A 602 -12.55 -11.44 1.34
N PHE A 603 -13.03 -10.22 1.17
CA PHE A 603 -12.50 -9.04 1.85
C PHE A 603 -13.55 -7.93 1.91
N ALA A 604 -13.31 -6.93 2.75
CA ALA A 604 -14.07 -5.69 2.79
C ALA A 604 -13.11 -4.49 2.84
N SER A 605 -13.59 -3.30 2.51
CA SER A 605 -12.85 -2.07 2.76
C SER A 605 -13.74 -0.97 3.33
N THR A 606 -13.10 -0.07 4.09
CA THR A 606 -13.70 1.12 4.66
C THR A 606 -12.70 2.27 4.56
N PRO A 607 -13.14 3.51 4.30
CA PRO A 607 -12.27 4.66 4.40
C PRO A 607 -11.83 4.90 5.85
N TRP A 608 -10.75 5.64 6.02
CA TRP A 608 -10.34 6.13 7.32
C TRP A 608 -11.42 7.08 7.89
N PRO A 609 -11.84 6.89 9.15
CA PRO A 609 -12.89 7.71 9.73
C PRO A 609 -12.64 9.21 9.81
N LEU A 610 -11.37 9.59 9.89
CA LEU A 610 -10.91 10.96 10.03
C LEU A 610 -9.80 11.18 9.00
N GLU A 611 -9.41 12.43 8.78
CA GLU A 611 -8.31 12.74 7.87
C GLU A 611 -7.00 12.05 8.34
N PRO A 612 -6.17 11.51 7.40
CA PRO A 612 -4.98 10.71 7.73
C PRO A 612 -4.01 11.37 8.72
N GLN A 613 -3.95 12.71 8.73
CA GLN A 613 -3.12 13.49 9.67
C GLN A 613 -3.43 13.20 11.15
N ASN A 614 -4.63 12.73 11.48
CA ASN A 614 -5.03 12.39 12.84
C ASN A 614 -4.47 11.04 13.34
N TYR A 615 -3.91 10.22 12.43
CA TYR A 615 -3.39 8.88 12.73
C TYR A 615 -1.88 8.76 12.60
N LEU A 616 -1.20 9.86 12.20
CA LEU A 616 0.23 9.87 11.89
C LEU A 616 1.07 9.43 13.08
N SER A 617 0.77 9.90 14.28
CA SER A 617 1.56 9.62 15.49
C SER A 617 0.87 8.68 16.47
N PHE A 618 -0.45 8.52 16.41
CA PHE A 618 -1.18 7.67 17.33
C PHE A 618 -2.34 6.95 16.66
N MET A 619 -2.46 5.65 16.92
CA MET A 619 -3.63 4.86 16.57
C MET A 619 -3.84 3.72 17.56
N GLU A 620 -5.09 3.33 17.77
CA GLU A 620 -5.51 2.22 18.61
C GLU A 620 -6.65 1.50 17.90
N PHE A 621 -6.47 0.20 17.67
CA PHE A 621 -7.50 -0.69 17.15
C PHE A 621 -7.96 -1.67 18.23
N GLU A 622 -9.27 -1.79 18.41
CA GLU A 622 -9.88 -2.91 19.13
C GLU A 622 -10.68 -3.77 18.16
N LEU A 623 -10.39 -5.08 18.11
CA LEU A 623 -11.11 -6.03 17.28
C LEU A 623 -11.72 -7.15 18.12
N THR A 624 -12.91 -7.61 17.72
CA THR A 624 -13.47 -8.88 18.20
C THR A 624 -13.61 -9.82 17.02
N PHE A 625 -12.87 -10.92 17.00
CA PHE A 625 -12.78 -11.82 15.86
C PHE A 625 -12.80 -13.30 16.28
N ARG A 626 -13.19 -14.17 15.36
CA ARG A 626 -13.23 -15.63 15.52
C ARG A 626 -12.56 -16.29 14.32
N PRO A 627 -11.34 -16.82 14.45
CA PRO A 627 -10.60 -17.44 13.34
C PRO A 627 -11.06 -18.87 13.09
N ASP A 628 -11.24 -19.24 11.82
CA ASP A 628 -11.50 -20.64 11.41
C ASP A 628 -10.22 -21.35 10.95
N LEU A 629 -9.21 -20.58 10.52
CA LEU A 629 -7.89 -21.05 10.10
C LEU A 629 -6.78 -20.33 10.87
N GLU A 630 -5.59 -20.93 10.89
CA GLU A 630 -4.42 -20.45 11.65
C GLU A 630 -3.64 -19.31 10.97
N THR A 631 -3.94 -18.98 9.71
CA THR A 631 -3.23 -17.94 8.96
C THR A 631 -4.19 -17.10 8.14
N GLY A 632 -4.02 -15.78 8.14
CA GLY A 632 -4.81 -14.85 7.32
C GLY A 632 -4.72 -13.40 7.80
N VAL A 633 -4.94 -12.44 6.89
CA VAL A 633 -4.90 -11.00 7.22
C VAL A 633 -6.23 -10.51 7.82
N LEU A 634 -6.17 -9.94 9.02
CA LEU A 634 -7.34 -9.33 9.67
C LEU A 634 -7.57 -7.89 9.19
N LEU A 635 -6.50 -7.10 9.10
CA LEU A 635 -6.56 -5.69 8.72
C LEU A 635 -5.30 -5.28 7.96
N TYR A 636 -5.44 -4.47 6.92
CA TYR A 636 -4.32 -3.89 6.18
C TYR A 636 -4.60 -2.48 5.66
N SER A 637 -3.62 -1.59 5.75
CA SER A 637 -3.61 -0.31 5.05
C SER A 637 -2.17 0.11 4.75
N TYR A 638 -1.97 0.93 3.71
CA TYR A 638 -0.64 1.29 3.22
C TYR A 638 -0.65 2.64 2.50
N ASP A 639 0.53 3.13 2.15
CA ASP A 639 0.70 4.26 1.24
C ASP A 639 1.34 3.80 -0.08
N THR A 640 0.85 4.35 -1.18
CA THR A 640 1.32 4.00 -2.53
C THR A 640 2.72 4.56 -2.79
N ASP A 641 3.03 5.73 -2.23
CA ASP A 641 4.20 6.53 -2.59
C ASP A 641 5.35 6.35 -1.59
N SER A 642 5.09 5.69 -0.45
CA SER A 642 6.09 5.37 0.57
C SER A 642 6.17 3.88 0.89
N LYS A 643 7.06 3.53 1.84
CA LYS A 643 7.16 2.16 2.38
C LYS A 643 6.16 1.93 3.51
N ASP A 644 5.37 2.93 3.86
CA ASP A 644 4.52 2.90 5.04
C ASP A 644 3.38 1.91 4.86
N PHE A 645 3.18 1.10 5.89
CA PHE A 645 2.03 0.21 5.98
C PHE A 645 1.75 -0.17 7.42
N LEU A 646 0.53 -0.64 7.63
CA LEU A 646 0.02 -1.21 8.86
C LEU A 646 -0.70 -2.51 8.53
N SER A 647 -0.38 -3.59 9.22
CA SER A 647 -1.11 -4.86 9.09
C SER A 647 -1.28 -5.56 10.43
N ILE A 648 -2.43 -6.23 10.55
CA ILE A 648 -2.73 -7.17 11.64
C ILE A 648 -2.98 -8.52 10.96
N ASN A 649 -2.17 -9.52 11.29
CA ASN A 649 -2.20 -10.83 10.66
C ASN A 649 -2.35 -11.93 11.70
N LEU A 650 -2.88 -13.07 11.28
CA LEU A 650 -2.72 -14.34 11.96
C LEU A 650 -1.66 -15.16 11.22
N VAL A 651 -0.68 -15.69 11.94
CA VAL A 651 0.44 -16.47 11.38
C VAL A 651 0.71 -17.69 12.26
N ALA A 652 0.35 -18.88 11.76
CA ALA A 652 0.45 -20.15 12.49
C ALA A 652 -0.25 -20.10 13.87
N GLY A 653 -1.40 -19.44 13.94
CA GLY A 653 -2.22 -19.30 15.15
C GLY A 653 -1.85 -18.10 16.03
N TYR A 654 -0.76 -17.39 15.77
CA TYR A 654 -0.37 -16.22 16.56
C TYR A 654 -0.82 -14.93 15.88
N VAL A 655 -1.23 -13.94 16.66
CA VAL A 655 -1.57 -12.61 16.13
C VAL A 655 -0.29 -11.80 15.99
N GLU A 656 -0.05 -11.23 14.82
CA GLU A 656 1.07 -10.35 14.53
C GLU A 656 0.58 -8.97 14.13
N PHE A 657 1.04 -7.95 14.85
CA PHE A 657 0.91 -6.55 14.47
C PHE A 657 2.21 -6.05 13.85
N ARG A 658 2.13 -5.62 12.59
CA ARG A 658 3.27 -5.15 11.81
C ARG A 658 3.02 -3.76 11.29
N PHE A 659 4.04 -2.92 11.34
CA PHE A 659 3.97 -1.59 10.73
C PHE A 659 5.35 -1.08 10.35
N ASP A 660 5.39 -0.24 9.32
CA ASP A 660 6.59 0.46 8.88
C ASP A 660 6.27 1.95 8.77
N CYS A 661 7.11 2.79 9.39
CA CYS A 661 7.00 4.25 9.34
C CYS A 661 7.92 4.86 8.27
N GLY A 662 8.53 4.03 7.40
CA GLY A 662 9.38 4.44 6.29
C GLY A 662 10.86 4.02 6.41
N SER A 663 11.28 3.56 7.59
CA SER A 663 12.68 3.22 7.90
C SER A 663 12.90 1.82 8.46
N GLY A 664 11.87 0.98 8.48
CA GLY A 664 11.98 -0.39 8.95
C GLY A 664 10.72 -0.87 9.67
N THR A 665 10.51 -2.18 9.62
CA THR A 665 9.25 -2.81 10.01
C THR A 665 9.29 -3.27 11.46
N ALA A 666 8.38 -2.80 12.30
CA ALA A 666 8.07 -3.42 13.57
C ALA A 666 7.31 -4.73 13.34
N VAL A 667 7.65 -5.79 14.10
CA VAL A 667 6.89 -7.04 14.14
C VAL A 667 6.63 -7.39 15.59
N ILE A 668 5.37 -7.32 16.01
CA ILE A 668 4.94 -7.58 17.38
C ILE A 668 4.01 -8.78 17.35
N ARG A 669 4.35 -9.85 18.06
CA ARG A 669 3.62 -11.13 18.02
C ARG A 669 3.04 -11.44 19.39
N SER A 670 1.84 -12.03 19.45
CA SER A 670 1.24 -12.52 20.69
C SER A 670 2.11 -13.59 21.34
N GLU A 671 2.07 -13.71 22.68
CA GLU A 671 2.82 -14.74 23.41
C GLU A 671 2.29 -16.14 23.11
N GLU A 672 0.96 -16.28 23.07
CA GLU A 672 0.28 -17.56 22.89
C GLU A 672 -0.59 -17.56 21.61
N PRO A 673 -0.78 -18.72 20.97
CA PRO A 673 -1.66 -18.84 19.82
C PRO A 673 -3.13 -18.71 20.25
N VAL A 674 -3.96 -18.20 19.34
CA VAL A 674 -5.42 -18.12 19.52
C VAL A 674 -6.08 -19.46 19.22
N SER A 675 -7.27 -19.67 19.79
CA SER A 675 -8.04 -20.90 19.60
C SER A 675 -8.96 -20.78 18.40
N LEU A 676 -8.90 -21.73 17.47
CA LEU A 676 -9.78 -21.75 16.32
C LEU A 676 -11.24 -21.97 16.74
N GLY A 677 -12.17 -21.30 16.05
CA GLY A 677 -13.61 -21.38 16.30
C GLY A 677 -14.07 -20.66 17.58
N GLN A 678 -13.22 -19.87 18.25
CA GLN A 678 -13.58 -19.10 19.46
C GLN A 678 -13.44 -17.59 19.26
N TRP A 679 -14.24 -16.81 19.99
CA TRP A 679 -14.15 -15.34 19.95
C TRP A 679 -12.99 -14.82 20.80
N HIS A 680 -12.14 -14.02 20.17
CA HIS A 680 -11.01 -13.34 20.77
C HIS A 680 -11.20 -11.82 20.73
N GLU A 681 -10.68 -11.13 21.75
CA GLU A 681 -10.57 -9.68 21.79
C GLU A 681 -9.12 -9.27 21.54
N LEU A 682 -8.88 -8.44 20.53
CA LEU A 682 -7.56 -7.89 20.21
C LEU A 682 -7.55 -6.40 20.51
N ARG A 683 -6.49 -5.94 21.17
CA ARG A 683 -6.15 -4.52 21.27
C ARG A 683 -4.76 -4.34 20.69
N VAL A 684 -4.62 -3.46 19.72
CA VAL A 684 -3.32 -2.99 19.26
C VAL A 684 -3.28 -1.48 19.32
N SER A 685 -2.16 -0.93 19.75
CA SER A 685 -1.95 0.51 19.72
C SER A 685 -0.58 0.82 19.18
N ARG A 686 -0.43 1.99 18.57
CA ARG A 686 0.84 2.53 18.13
C ARG A 686 0.92 3.98 18.54
N THR A 687 1.99 4.34 19.25
CA THR A 687 2.38 5.72 19.53
C THR A 687 3.76 5.94 18.96
N ALA A 688 3.88 6.80 17.95
CA ALA A 688 5.09 7.01 17.19
C ALA A 688 5.64 5.67 16.64
N LYS A 689 6.83 5.25 17.07
CA LYS A 689 7.42 3.98 16.66
C LYS A 689 7.02 2.81 17.55
N ASN A 690 6.42 3.08 18.71
CA ASN A 690 6.13 2.06 19.70
C ASN A 690 4.77 1.46 19.38
N GLY A 691 4.72 0.14 19.26
CA GLY A 691 3.49 -0.62 19.17
C GLY A 691 3.28 -1.46 20.43
N ILE A 692 2.02 -1.68 20.77
CA ILE A 692 1.59 -2.59 21.83
C ILE A 692 0.52 -3.49 21.23
N LEU A 693 0.61 -4.79 21.50
CA LEU A 693 -0.37 -5.79 21.12
C LEU A 693 -0.81 -6.57 22.36
N GLN A 694 -2.11 -6.78 22.50
CA GLN A 694 -2.68 -7.63 23.53
C GLN A 694 -3.86 -8.43 22.96
N VAL A 695 -3.83 -9.75 23.16
CA VAL A 695 -4.93 -10.66 22.81
C VAL A 695 -5.57 -11.17 24.09
N ASP A 696 -6.88 -11.05 24.20
CA ASP A 696 -7.69 -11.43 25.37
C ASP A 696 -7.12 -10.90 26.69
N LYS A 697 -6.70 -11.80 27.57
CA LYS A 697 -6.07 -11.52 28.86
C LYS A 697 -4.59 -11.91 28.87
N GLN A 698 -4.00 -12.17 27.70
CA GLN A 698 -2.56 -12.39 27.58
C GLN A 698 -1.80 -11.14 28.03
N LYS A 699 -0.53 -11.32 28.36
CA LYS A 699 0.35 -10.21 28.70
C LYS A 699 0.52 -9.30 27.46
N PRO A 700 0.46 -7.96 27.62
CA PRO A 700 0.77 -7.06 26.53
C PRO A 700 2.20 -7.27 26.04
N VAL A 701 2.38 -7.31 24.72
CA VAL A 701 3.68 -7.39 24.05
C VAL A 701 3.95 -6.06 23.39
N GLU A 702 5.15 -5.53 23.60
CA GLU A 702 5.59 -4.26 23.03
C GLU A 702 6.65 -4.51 21.96
N GLY A 703 6.72 -3.61 20.99
CA GLY A 703 7.78 -3.60 20.01
C GLY A 703 7.90 -2.23 19.36
N MET A 704 8.98 -2.02 18.61
CA MET A 704 9.30 -0.73 18.05
C MET A 704 9.68 -0.86 16.57
N ALA A 705 9.22 0.08 15.75
CA ALA A 705 9.66 0.19 14.36
C ALA A 705 11.11 0.69 14.30
N GLU A 706 11.90 0.10 13.41
CA GLU A 706 13.30 0.46 13.23
C GLU A 706 13.46 1.83 12.53
N GLY A 707 14.59 2.47 12.80
CA GLY A 707 14.98 3.74 12.18
C GLY A 707 14.33 4.98 12.81
N ALA A 708 14.34 6.10 12.10
CA ALA A 708 14.12 7.44 12.64
C ALA A 708 12.66 7.96 12.55
N PHE A 709 11.83 7.43 11.65
CA PHE A 709 10.50 7.97 11.40
C PHE A 709 9.47 7.53 12.45
N THR A 710 8.72 8.48 12.98
CA THR A 710 7.67 8.26 14.00
C THR A 710 6.27 8.35 13.42
N GLN A 711 6.14 8.98 12.26
CA GLN A 711 4.86 9.16 11.60
C GLN A 711 4.63 8.02 10.60
N ILE A 712 3.39 7.57 10.53
CA ILE A 712 2.95 6.64 9.49
C ILE A 712 1.91 7.32 8.63
N LYS A 713 2.11 7.34 7.32
CA LYS A 713 1.09 7.75 6.37
C LYS A 713 0.48 6.49 5.77
N CYS A 714 -0.83 6.32 5.89
CA CYS A 714 -1.57 5.31 5.16
C CYS A 714 -2.68 6.02 4.39
N SER A 715 -2.54 6.08 3.06
CA SER A 715 -3.45 6.79 2.17
C SER A 715 -4.48 5.89 1.52
N SER A 716 -4.28 4.56 1.53
CA SER A 716 -5.27 3.60 1.08
C SER A 716 -6.40 3.40 2.10
N GLU A 717 -7.49 2.78 1.66
CA GLU A 717 -8.56 2.32 2.55
C GLU A 717 -8.03 1.32 3.58
N ILE A 718 -8.83 1.05 4.61
CA ILE A 718 -8.59 -0.02 5.56
C ILE A 718 -9.24 -1.28 4.96
N PHE A 719 -8.41 -2.22 4.50
CA PHE A 719 -8.84 -3.53 4.05
C PHE A 719 -9.02 -4.46 5.25
N ILE A 720 -10.10 -5.24 5.25
CA ILE A 720 -10.51 -6.08 6.37
C ILE A 720 -10.73 -7.51 5.84
N GLY A 721 -10.13 -8.48 6.52
CA GLY A 721 -10.25 -9.92 6.22
C GLY A 721 -9.57 -10.40 4.92
N GLY A 722 -9.04 -9.50 4.11
CA GLY A 722 -8.34 -9.81 2.86
C GLY A 722 -7.95 -8.54 2.11
N VAL A 723 -7.33 -8.68 0.95
CA VAL A 723 -6.99 -7.56 0.05
C VAL A 723 -7.46 -7.86 -1.39
N PRO A 724 -7.66 -6.82 -2.23
CA PRO A 724 -8.09 -7.01 -3.62
C PRO A 724 -7.08 -7.80 -4.47
N ASN A 725 -5.80 -7.52 -4.27
CA ASN A 725 -4.70 -8.18 -4.97
C ASN A 725 -3.54 -8.45 -3.99
N TYR A 726 -3.14 -9.71 -3.89
CA TYR A 726 -2.06 -10.14 -2.99
C TYR A 726 -0.68 -9.88 -3.58
N ASP A 727 -0.56 -9.58 -4.87
CA ASP A 727 0.72 -9.24 -5.49
C ASP A 727 1.16 -7.80 -5.18
N ASP A 728 0.22 -6.93 -4.82
CA ASP A 728 0.44 -5.50 -4.61
C ASP A 728 0.76 -5.15 -3.14
N VAL A 729 0.69 -6.12 -2.23
CA VAL A 729 0.95 -5.89 -0.80
C VAL A 729 2.43 -5.63 -0.54
N LYS A 730 2.72 -4.76 0.44
CA LYS A 730 4.11 -4.49 0.85
C LYS A 730 4.75 -5.79 1.37
N LYS A 731 5.95 -6.13 0.87
CA LYS A 731 6.62 -7.43 1.17
C LYS A 731 6.79 -7.75 2.66
N ASN A 732 7.00 -6.73 3.49
CA ASN A 732 7.21 -6.91 4.93
C ASN A 732 5.91 -6.90 5.77
N SER A 733 4.75 -6.75 5.11
CA SER A 733 3.44 -6.69 5.77
C SER A 733 3.01 -8.00 6.43
N GLY A 734 3.66 -9.13 6.13
CA GLY A 734 3.29 -10.43 6.68
C GLY A 734 1.97 -10.98 6.13
N ILE A 735 1.39 -10.35 5.11
CA ILE A 735 0.16 -10.81 4.46
C ILE A 735 0.48 -11.98 3.55
N LEU A 736 -0.09 -13.14 3.87
CA LEU A 736 0.11 -14.36 3.10
C LEU A 736 -1.16 -14.78 2.37
N LYS A 737 -2.32 -14.66 3.02
CA LYS A 737 -3.60 -15.19 2.56
C LYS A 737 -4.79 -14.41 3.13
N PRO A 738 -5.99 -14.51 2.52
CA PRO A 738 -7.20 -13.99 3.13
C PRO A 738 -7.52 -14.67 4.45
N PHE A 739 -8.16 -13.94 5.36
CA PHE A 739 -8.67 -14.48 6.60
C PHE A 739 -9.91 -15.34 6.36
N SER A 740 -9.96 -16.47 7.05
CA SER A 740 -11.16 -17.30 7.17
C SER A 740 -11.65 -17.22 8.60
N GLY A 741 -12.87 -16.74 8.81
CA GLY A 741 -13.43 -16.51 10.13
C GLY A 741 -14.43 -15.36 10.15
N SER A 742 -14.78 -14.89 11.34
CA SER A 742 -15.76 -13.81 11.54
C SER A 742 -15.15 -12.63 12.28
N ILE A 743 -15.52 -11.40 11.93
CA ILE A 743 -15.10 -10.18 12.64
C ILE A 743 -16.37 -9.45 13.07
N GLN A 744 -16.58 -9.26 14.38
CA GLN A 744 -17.83 -8.72 14.92
C GLN A 744 -17.75 -7.23 15.25
N LYS A 745 -16.57 -6.76 15.68
CA LYS A 745 -16.37 -5.40 16.18
C LYS A 745 -15.02 -4.88 15.73
N ILE A 746 -15.00 -3.65 15.26
CA ILE A 746 -13.77 -2.91 14.94
C ILE A 746 -13.93 -1.50 15.51
N ILE A 747 -13.04 -1.11 16.40
CA ILE A 747 -12.92 0.26 16.92
C ILE A 747 -11.57 0.82 16.50
N LEU A 748 -11.54 2.06 16.01
CA LEU A 748 -10.34 2.83 15.75
C LEU A 748 -10.39 4.14 16.54
N ASN A 749 -9.45 4.37 17.45
CA ASN A 749 -9.34 5.60 18.26
C ASN A 749 -10.68 6.03 18.88
N ASP A 750 -11.46 5.08 19.40
CA ASP A 750 -12.82 5.24 19.97
C ASP A 750 -14.00 5.31 18.99
N ARG A 751 -13.78 5.39 17.68
CA ARG A 751 -14.86 5.27 16.69
C ARG A 751 -15.13 3.82 16.37
N THR A 752 -16.39 3.40 16.50
CA THR A 752 -16.81 2.08 16.02
C THR A 752 -17.03 2.13 14.52
N ILE A 753 -16.38 1.25 13.77
CA ILE A 753 -16.64 1.06 12.34
C ILE A 753 -17.89 0.18 12.21
N ASP A 754 -18.99 0.76 11.74
CA ASP A 754 -20.26 0.07 11.56
C ASP A 754 -20.26 -0.67 10.21
N VAL A 755 -20.32 -2.00 10.27
CA VAL A 755 -20.25 -2.87 9.09
C VAL A 755 -21.34 -2.57 8.06
N LYS A 756 -22.51 -2.04 8.48
CA LYS A 756 -23.63 -1.74 7.58
C LYS A 756 -23.49 -0.37 6.90
N GLN A 757 -22.78 0.56 7.52
CA GLN A 757 -22.74 1.97 7.10
C GLN A 757 -21.38 2.40 6.57
N ASP A 758 -20.30 1.90 7.16
CA ASP A 758 -18.94 2.36 6.87
C ASP A 758 -18.24 1.53 5.80
N PHE A 759 -18.66 0.28 5.55
CA PHE A 759 -18.08 -0.53 4.48
C PHE A 759 -18.47 0.05 3.11
N THR A 760 -17.48 0.51 2.36
CA THR A 760 -17.64 1.10 1.03
C THR A 760 -17.56 0.06 -0.07
N PHE A 761 -16.81 -1.03 0.18
CA PHE A 761 -16.66 -2.13 -0.76
C PHE A 761 -16.51 -3.47 -0.03
N GLY A 762 -16.79 -4.56 -0.73
CA GLY A 762 -16.56 -5.90 -0.21
C GLY A 762 -16.83 -6.97 -1.27
N ILE A 763 -16.14 -8.09 -1.14
CA ILE A 763 -16.22 -9.23 -2.04
C ILE A 763 -16.48 -10.50 -1.23
N ASN A 764 -17.43 -11.31 -1.70
CA ASN A 764 -17.72 -12.65 -1.18
C ASN A 764 -17.91 -12.72 0.34
N LEU A 765 -18.57 -11.71 0.91
CA LEU A 765 -18.91 -11.68 2.33
C LEU A 765 -20.14 -12.54 2.61
N ALA A 766 -20.18 -13.13 3.79
CA ALA A 766 -21.37 -13.82 4.31
C ALA A 766 -21.66 -13.34 5.73
N ASN A 767 -22.79 -13.80 6.29
CA ASN A 767 -23.09 -13.59 7.70
C ASN A 767 -22.60 -14.76 8.54
N ALA A 768 -21.89 -14.47 9.62
CA ALA A 768 -21.59 -15.47 10.65
C ALA A 768 -22.87 -15.97 11.32
N ALA A 769 -22.88 -17.22 11.79
CA ALA A 769 -23.99 -17.72 12.60
C ALA A 769 -24.07 -16.94 13.94
N HIS A 770 -25.08 -16.09 14.08
CA HIS A 770 -25.26 -15.24 15.26
C HIS A 770 -26.71 -14.70 15.36
N PRO A 771 -27.27 -14.50 16.58
CA PRO A 771 -28.64 -14.02 16.76
C PRO A 771 -28.98 -12.73 16.01
N CYS A 772 -28.09 -11.72 16.00
CA CYS A 772 -28.31 -10.45 15.28
C CYS A 772 -28.57 -10.60 13.77
N VAL A 773 -28.20 -11.73 13.14
CA VAL A 773 -28.50 -11.97 11.71
C VAL A 773 -30.00 -12.12 11.47
N THR A 774 -30.71 -12.70 12.43
CA THR A 774 -32.18 -12.84 12.38
C THR A 774 -32.94 -11.57 12.76
N SER A 775 -32.22 -10.45 12.99
CA SER A 775 -32.78 -9.16 13.42
C SER A 775 -33.72 -9.26 14.62
N PRO A 776 -33.23 -9.69 15.79
CA PRO A 776 -34.09 -10.07 16.92
C PRO A 776 -34.73 -8.87 17.65
N CYS A 777 -34.28 -7.65 17.39
CA CYS A 777 -34.79 -6.45 18.05
C CYS A 777 -36.04 -5.93 17.34
N ALA A 778 -37.17 -5.86 18.05
CA ALA A 778 -38.44 -5.37 17.55
C ALA A 778 -38.49 -3.83 17.45
N ASN A 779 -39.53 -3.31 16.80
CA ASN A 779 -39.90 -1.89 16.80
C ASN A 779 -38.78 -0.92 16.34
N GLY A 780 -37.95 -1.35 15.39
CA GLY A 780 -36.81 -0.54 14.92
C GLY A 780 -35.62 -0.50 15.89
N GLY A 781 -35.58 -1.40 16.88
CA GLY A 781 -34.43 -1.61 17.75
C GLY A 781 -33.18 -2.00 16.97
N THR A 782 -32.02 -1.53 17.45
CA THR A 782 -30.73 -1.81 16.82
C THR A 782 -30.06 -2.97 17.54
N CYS A 783 -29.78 -4.07 16.84
CA CYS A 783 -29.07 -5.22 17.44
C CYS A 783 -27.58 -4.93 17.57
N VAL A 784 -27.08 -4.96 18.80
CA VAL A 784 -25.67 -4.81 19.14
C VAL A 784 -25.10 -6.19 19.46
N PRO A 785 -24.24 -6.76 18.60
CA PRO A 785 -23.72 -8.10 18.81
C PRO A 785 -22.69 -8.15 19.95
N LYS A 786 -22.65 -9.28 20.69
CA LYS A 786 -21.83 -9.51 21.88
C LYS A 786 -21.31 -10.95 21.93
N LYS A 787 -20.20 -11.25 21.25
CA LYS A 787 -19.65 -12.60 21.07
C LYS A 787 -20.73 -13.58 20.60
N GLU A 788 -21.22 -14.45 21.48
CA GLU A 788 -22.30 -15.42 21.20
C GLU A 788 -23.72 -14.91 21.52
N SER A 789 -23.82 -13.72 22.09
CA SER A 789 -25.05 -13.09 22.56
C SER A 789 -25.30 -11.74 21.88
N TYR A 790 -26.38 -11.06 22.24
CA TYR A 790 -26.69 -9.75 21.71
C TYR A 790 -27.42 -8.92 22.74
N GLU A 791 -27.41 -7.61 22.51
CA GLU A 791 -28.24 -6.64 23.21
C GLU A 791 -28.98 -5.78 22.19
N CYS A 792 -30.14 -5.24 22.57
CA CYS A 792 -30.89 -4.33 21.71
C CYS A 792 -30.81 -2.90 22.23
N ASP A 793 -30.45 -1.97 21.34
CA ASP A 793 -30.58 -0.53 21.60
C ASP A 793 -31.97 -0.06 21.17
N CYS A 794 -32.86 0.05 22.15
CA CYS A 794 -34.26 0.35 21.94
C CYS A 794 -34.50 1.83 21.64
N PRO A 795 -35.33 2.15 20.63
CA PRO A 795 -35.72 3.52 20.35
C PRO A 795 -36.60 4.08 21.47
N LEU A 796 -36.70 5.41 21.54
CA LEU A 796 -37.56 6.10 22.49
C LEU A 796 -39.01 5.57 22.41
N GLY A 797 -39.60 5.26 23.57
CA GLY A 797 -40.95 4.70 23.67
C GLY A 797 -41.02 3.17 23.72
N PHE A 798 -39.89 2.45 23.65
CA PHE A 798 -39.85 0.98 23.74
C PHE A 798 -38.80 0.49 24.73
N ASP A 799 -39.12 -0.61 25.44
CA ASP A 799 -38.23 -1.31 26.37
C ASP A 799 -38.27 -2.83 26.21
N GLY A 800 -37.49 -3.51 27.06
CA GLY A 800 -37.41 -4.96 27.14
C GLY A 800 -36.20 -5.51 26.40
N GLN A 801 -35.91 -6.79 26.61
CA GLN A 801 -34.72 -7.46 26.07
C GLN A 801 -34.63 -7.38 24.53
N HIS A 802 -35.78 -7.29 23.85
CA HIS A 802 -35.90 -7.24 22.39
C HIS A 802 -36.66 -5.99 21.94
N CYS A 803 -36.77 -4.95 22.76
CA CYS A 803 -37.56 -3.75 22.47
C CYS A 803 -39.04 -4.02 22.17
N GLN A 804 -39.57 -5.14 22.67
CA GLN A 804 -40.91 -5.62 22.35
C GLN A 804 -42.02 -4.95 23.17
N LYS A 805 -41.66 -4.28 24.27
CA LYS A 805 -42.64 -3.64 25.16
C LYS A 805 -42.75 -2.17 24.80
N ALA A 806 -43.94 -1.71 24.44
CA ALA A 806 -44.21 -0.30 24.31
C ALA A 806 -44.32 0.32 25.71
N ILE A 807 -43.67 1.46 25.91
CA ILE A 807 -43.78 2.24 27.14
C ILE A 807 -45.10 3.00 27.04
N THR A 808 -46.12 2.49 27.74
CA THR A 808 -47.50 3.01 27.69
C THR A 808 -47.78 4.10 28.72
N GLU A 809 -47.01 4.14 29.80
CA GLU A 809 -47.03 5.24 30.77
C GLU A 809 -46.10 6.35 30.31
N ALA A 810 -46.53 7.61 30.48
CA ALA A 810 -45.66 8.76 30.18
C ALA A 810 -44.40 8.68 31.05
N ILE A 811 -43.23 8.76 30.41
CA ILE A 811 -41.94 8.81 31.12
C ILE A 811 -41.80 10.20 31.75
N GLU A 812 -42.32 10.36 32.96
CA GLU A 812 -42.22 11.63 33.71
C GLU A 812 -40.76 11.95 34.08
N ILE A 813 -39.97 10.93 34.44
CA ILE A 813 -38.56 11.07 34.81
C ILE A 813 -37.75 9.99 34.06
N PRO A 814 -36.90 10.36 33.08
CA PRO A 814 -36.10 9.39 32.34
C PRO A 814 -34.96 8.81 33.18
N GLN A 815 -34.77 7.50 33.04
CA GLN A 815 -33.63 6.73 33.51
C GLN A 815 -32.66 6.45 32.36
N PHE A 816 -31.38 6.61 32.66
CA PHE A 816 -30.26 6.37 31.76
C PHE A 816 -29.42 5.22 32.30
N ILE A 817 -28.95 4.35 31.40
CA ILE A 817 -28.16 3.14 31.72
C ILE A 817 -26.73 3.22 31.18
N GLY A 818 -26.18 4.43 31.04
CA GLY A 818 -24.80 4.68 30.59
C GLY A 818 -24.60 4.72 29.07
N ARG A 819 -25.39 3.94 28.32
CA ARG A 819 -25.49 4.03 26.85
C ARG A 819 -26.75 4.75 26.36
N SER A 820 -27.59 5.19 27.31
CA SER A 820 -28.81 5.92 26.99
C SER A 820 -28.50 7.37 26.66
N TYR A 821 -29.31 7.97 25.79
CA TYR A 821 -29.23 9.39 25.50
C TYR A 821 -30.56 9.90 24.94
N LEU A 822 -30.75 11.22 25.09
CA LEU A 822 -31.81 12.00 24.43
C LEU A 822 -31.16 13.08 23.59
N THR A 823 -31.71 13.34 22.40
CA THR A 823 -31.23 14.38 21.48
C THR A 823 -32.29 15.43 21.24
N TYR A 824 -31.87 16.70 21.17
CA TYR A 824 -32.74 17.83 20.86
C TYR A 824 -32.11 18.65 19.73
N ASP A 825 -32.89 18.88 18.69
CA ASP A 825 -32.52 19.64 17.48
C ASP A 825 -33.35 20.93 17.31
N ASN A 826 -34.33 21.17 18.18
CA ASN A 826 -35.22 22.33 18.12
C ASN A 826 -34.41 23.65 18.19
N PRO A 827 -34.52 24.54 17.18
CA PRO A 827 -33.77 25.80 17.13
C PRO A 827 -33.94 26.69 18.38
N ASP A 828 -35.08 26.66 19.05
CA ASP A 828 -35.33 27.44 20.26
C ASP A 828 -34.57 26.89 21.47
N ILE A 829 -34.46 25.56 21.59
CA ILE A 829 -33.62 24.89 22.59
C ILE A 829 -32.15 25.19 22.28
N LEU A 830 -31.74 24.97 21.03
CA LEU A 830 -30.35 25.15 20.58
C LEU A 830 -29.85 26.60 20.77
N LYS A 831 -30.64 27.62 20.45
CA LYS A 831 -30.22 29.02 20.66
C LYS A 831 -29.95 29.37 22.13
N ARG A 832 -30.61 28.70 23.09
CA ARG A 832 -30.47 28.96 24.54
C ARG A 832 -29.22 28.33 25.16
N VAL A 833 -28.66 27.32 24.50
CA VAL A 833 -27.38 26.67 24.89
C VAL A 833 -26.23 27.11 23.98
N SER A 834 -26.39 28.23 23.26
CA SER A 834 -25.40 28.85 22.36
C SER A 834 -25.27 30.35 22.63
N GLY A 835 -24.41 31.04 21.88
CA GLY A 835 -24.33 32.49 21.89
C GLY A 835 -23.53 33.04 23.07
N THR A 836 -23.93 34.19 23.61
CA THR A 836 -23.16 34.88 24.67
C THR A 836 -23.52 34.41 26.07
N ARG A 837 -24.73 33.89 26.29
CA ARG A 837 -25.22 33.51 27.62
C ARG A 837 -25.90 32.16 27.57
N THR A 838 -25.63 31.35 28.59
CA THR A 838 -26.23 30.03 28.76
C THR A 838 -26.60 29.85 30.22
N ASN A 839 -27.81 29.37 30.50
CA ASN A 839 -28.25 29.03 31.84
C ASN A 839 -28.92 27.67 31.78
N VAL A 840 -28.40 26.72 32.54
CA VAL A 840 -28.88 25.34 32.61
C VAL A 840 -29.16 25.02 34.06
N PHE A 841 -30.40 24.63 34.33
CA PHE A 841 -30.81 24.05 35.59
C PHE A 841 -31.27 22.62 35.34
N MET A 842 -30.80 21.68 36.15
CA MET A 842 -31.30 20.30 36.13
C MET A 842 -31.15 19.66 37.51
N ARG A 843 -31.90 18.58 37.72
CA ARG A 843 -31.72 17.67 38.84
C ARG A 843 -31.19 16.35 38.31
N PHE A 844 -30.25 15.73 39.02
CA PHE A 844 -29.78 14.40 38.69
C PHE A 844 -29.64 13.52 39.93
N LYS A 845 -29.65 12.20 39.72
CA LYS A 845 -29.42 11.19 40.73
C LYS A 845 -28.60 10.04 40.13
N THR A 846 -27.55 9.59 40.80
CA THR A 846 -26.67 8.50 40.34
C THR A 846 -25.90 7.87 41.49
N THR A 847 -25.47 6.63 41.31
CA THR A 847 -24.49 5.94 42.18
C THR A 847 -23.11 5.82 41.54
N MET A 848 -22.98 6.23 40.27
CA MET A 848 -21.73 6.18 39.53
C MET A 848 -20.93 7.47 39.71
N LYS A 849 -19.62 7.32 39.85
CA LYS A 849 -18.67 8.45 39.96
C LYS A 849 -18.35 9.13 38.63
N GLU A 850 -18.74 8.52 37.52
CA GLU A 850 -18.53 9.00 36.17
C GLU A 850 -19.82 8.94 35.36
N GLY A 851 -20.07 9.97 34.56
CA GLY A 851 -21.19 9.99 33.63
C GLY A 851 -21.43 11.37 33.03
N LEU A 852 -21.55 11.42 31.70
CA LEU A 852 -21.94 12.62 30.98
C LEU A 852 -23.42 12.96 31.23
N LEU A 853 -23.72 14.18 31.69
CA LEU A 853 -25.09 14.67 31.92
C LEU A 853 -25.62 15.47 30.74
N MET A 854 -24.79 16.33 30.16
CA MET A 854 -25.15 17.20 29.05
C MET A 854 -23.94 17.45 28.17
N TRP A 855 -24.11 17.37 26.86
CA TRP A 855 -23.08 17.72 25.88
C TRP A 855 -23.67 18.50 24.71
N ARG A 856 -22.93 19.52 24.28
CA ARG A 856 -23.14 20.14 22.98
C ARG A 856 -21.83 20.70 22.46
N GLY A 857 -21.47 20.33 21.24
CA GLY A 857 -20.22 20.72 20.59
C GLY A 857 -20.17 20.21 19.16
N ASN A 858 -19.25 20.73 18.37
CA ASN A 858 -19.01 20.22 17.02
C ASN A 858 -18.23 18.89 17.07
N SER A 859 -18.45 18.00 16.10
CA SER A 859 -17.77 16.70 15.99
C SER A 859 -17.10 16.53 14.63
N PRO A 860 -15.89 15.93 14.56
CA PRO A 860 -15.00 15.60 15.69
C PRO A 860 -14.46 16.87 16.37
N MET A 861 -14.11 16.76 17.65
CA MET A 861 -13.64 17.90 18.45
C MET A 861 -12.23 18.32 18.01
N ARG A 862 -12.13 19.41 17.22
CA ARG A 862 -10.84 20.00 16.82
C ARG A 862 -10.23 20.81 17.97
N PRO A 863 -8.89 21.01 18.00
CA PRO A 863 -8.27 21.94 18.93
C PRO A 863 -8.98 23.31 18.85
N ASN A 864 -9.40 23.84 20.00
CA ASN A 864 -10.18 25.09 20.10
C ASN A 864 -11.60 25.04 19.50
N SER A 865 -12.21 23.87 19.33
CA SER A 865 -13.65 23.83 18.98
C SER A 865 -14.51 24.30 20.15
N ASP A 866 -15.57 25.02 19.82
CA ASP A 866 -16.58 25.44 20.79
C ASP A 866 -17.37 24.24 21.29
N PHE A 867 -17.48 24.12 22.61
CA PHE A 867 -18.34 23.12 23.25
C PHE A 867 -18.79 23.61 24.62
N ILE A 868 -19.81 22.95 25.14
CA ILE A 868 -20.31 23.10 26.50
C ILE A 868 -20.75 21.73 27.02
N SER A 869 -20.37 21.43 28.25
CA SER A 869 -20.59 20.12 28.87
C SER A 869 -20.85 20.22 30.36
N LEU A 870 -21.62 19.26 30.85
CA LEU A 870 -21.87 19.04 32.27
C LEU A 870 -21.77 17.53 32.53
N GLY A 871 -21.04 17.13 33.55
CA GLY A 871 -20.90 15.71 33.87
C GLY A 871 -20.21 15.45 35.19
N LEU A 872 -20.07 14.17 35.52
CA LEU A 872 -19.36 13.70 36.70
C LEU A 872 -18.04 13.04 36.29
N GLN A 873 -16.99 13.35 37.05
CA GLN A 873 -15.68 12.71 36.95
C GLN A 873 -15.14 12.50 38.36
N GLU A 874 -14.73 11.27 38.69
CA GLU A 874 -14.24 10.90 40.03
C GLU A 874 -15.19 11.31 41.18
N GLY A 875 -16.49 11.42 40.89
CA GLY A 875 -17.54 11.84 41.83
C GLY A 875 -17.71 13.36 41.99
N ALA A 876 -16.85 14.17 41.38
CA ALA A 876 -16.99 15.62 41.33
C ALA A 876 -17.83 16.05 40.13
N LEU A 877 -18.60 17.13 40.29
CA LEU A 877 -19.38 17.70 39.18
C LEU A 877 -18.55 18.72 38.44
N ILE A 878 -18.44 18.55 37.12
CA ILE A 878 -17.62 19.37 36.24
C ILE A 878 -18.52 20.08 35.23
N PHE A 879 -18.40 21.40 35.17
CA PHE A 879 -18.96 22.23 34.12
C PHE A 879 -17.81 22.78 33.25
N SER A 880 -17.74 22.33 32.00
CA SER A 880 -16.66 22.72 31.07
C SER A 880 -17.19 23.33 29.78
N TYR A 881 -16.50 24.34 29.27
CA TYR A 881 -16.83 24.95 27.98
C TYR A 881 -15.58 25.56 27.31
N ASN A 882 -15.61 25.63 25.98
CA ASN A 882 -14.60 26.30 25.17
C ASN A 882 -15.30 27.27 24.20
N LEU A 883 -14.69 28.44 23.99
CA LEU A 883 -15.19 29.52 23.14
C LEU A 883 -14.23 29.84 21.98
N GLY A 884 -13.29 28.93 21.67
CA GLY A 884 -12.32 29.12 20.59
C GLY A 884 -10.91 29.52 21.05
N SER A 885 -10.66 29.63 22.35
CA SER A 885 -9.39 30.12 22.90
C SER A 885 -8.84 29.28 24.06
N GLY A 886 -9.46 28.14 24.35
CA GLY A 886 -9.07 27.21 25.41
C GLY A 886 -10.22 26.90 26.38
N ILE A 887 -10.06 25.81 27.13
CA ILE A 887 -11.12 25.22 27.94
C ILE A 887 -11.21 25.91 29.31
N ALA A 888 -12.41 26.34 29.69
CA ALA A 888 -12.76 26.60 31.08
C ALA A 888 -13.32 25.32 31.70
N SER A 889 -12.84 24.95 32.89
CA SER A 889 -13.41 23.85 33.66
C SER A 889 -13.67 24.30 35.09
N ILE A 890 -14.92 24.14 35.55
CA ILE A 890 -15.34 24.52 36.90
C ILE A 890 -15.81 23.28 37.63
N THR A 891 -15.01 22.86 38.61
CA THR A 891 -15.25 21.66 39.40
C THR A 891 -15.88 22.00 40.73
N VAL A 892 -16.93 21.25 41.10
CA VAL A 892 -17.48 21.21 42.44
C VAL A 892 -17.21 19.84 43.01
N ASN A 893 -16.45 19.76 44.10
CA ASN A 893 -16.21 18.50 44.81
C ASN A 893 -17.34 18.26 45.81
N GLY A 894 -17.88 17.05 45.82
CA GLY A 894 -18.97 16.66 46.71
C GLY A 894 -19.31 15.17 46.57
N SER A 895 -20.25 14.69 47.39
CA SER A 895 -20.71 13.30 47.34
C SER A 895 -21.91 13.14 46.40
N PHE A 896 -21.72 13.42 45.11
CA PHE A 896 -22.82 13.47 44.13
C PHE A 896 -23.19 12.12 43.51
N SER A 897 -22.54 11.04 43.97
CA SER A 897 -22.75 9.66 43.55
C SER A 897 -23.37 8.80 44.67
N ASP A 898 -24.17 9.44 45.53
CA ASP A 898 -24.76 8.84 46.74
C ASP A 898 -26.16 8.22 46.51
N GLY A 899 -26.66 8.25 45.26
CA GLY A 899 -28.00 7.78 44.91
C GLY A 899 -29.13 8.71 45.35
N ARG A 900 -28.85 9.97 45.73
CA ARG A 900 -29.84 11.00 46.07
C ARG A 900 -29.98 12.02 44.93
N TRP A 901 -31.01 12.86 45.04
CA TRP A 901 -31.25 13.93 44.07
C TRP A 901 -30.39 15.15 44.40
N HIS A 902 -29.60 15.61 43.42
CA HIS A 902 -28.84 16.85 43.49
C HIS A 902 -29.40 17.87 42.50
N ARG A 903 -29.42 19.14 42.90
CA ARG A 903 -29.80 20.28 42.06
C ARG A 903 -28.55 20.97 41.55
N VAL A 904 -28.39 21.05 40.24
CA VAL A 904 -27.29 21.78 39.61
C VAL A 904 -27.81 22.96 38.81
N LYS A 905 -27.14 24.10 38.97
CA LYS A 905 -27.35 25.29 38.15
C LYS A 905 -26.01 25.74 37.60
N ALA A 906 -25.87 25.68 36.28
CA ALA A 906 -24.70 26.12 35.54
C ALA A 906 -25.06 27.34 34.68
N VAL A 907 -24.34 28.43 34.88
CA VAL A 907 -24.55 29.70 34.18
C VAL A 907 -23.25 30.10 33.52
N ARG A 908 -23.30 30.48 32.24
CA ARG A 908 -22.21 31.11 31.51
C ARG A 908 -22.68 32.45 30.98
N ASP A 909 -21.87 33.48 31.16
CA ASP A 909 -22.06 34.81 30.60
C ASP A 909 -20.73 35.31 30.01
N GLY A 910 -20.67 35.33 28.68
CA GLY A 910 -19.44 35.50 27.93
C GLY A 910 -18.41 34.44 28.32
N GLN A 911 -17.28 34.91 28.84
CA GLN A 911 -16.17 34.08 29.30
C GLN A 911 -16.39 33.50 30.70
N SER A 912 -17.23 34.13 31.50
CA SER A 912 -17.39 33.80 32.91
C SER A 912 -18.43 32.72 33.10
N GLY A 913 -18.08 31.70 33.85
CA GLY A 913 -18.95 30.60 34.22
C GLY A 913 -19.15 30.57 35.74
N LYS A 914 -20.32 30.09 36.15
CA LYS A 914 -20.69 29.88 37.55
C LYS A 914 -21.49 28.58 37.65
N VAL A 915 -21.10 27.70 38.56
CA VAL A 915 -21.84 26.47 38.87
C VAL A 915 -22.16 26.44 40.35
N THR A 916 -23.38 26.01 40.67
CA THR A 916 -23.84 25.74 42.05
C THR A 916 -24.47 24.36 42.07
N VAL A 917 -24.08 23.55 43.05
CA VAL A 917 -24.68 22.22 43.30
C VAL A 917 -25.19 22.22 44.73
N ASP A 918 -26.48 21.99 44.89
CA ASP A 918 -27.18 22.07 46.17
C ASP A 918 -26.76 23.32 46.97
N ASP A 919 -26.26 23.12 48.19
CA ASP A 919 -25.81 24.17 49.10
C ASP A 919 -24.27 24.26 49.21
N TYR A 920 -23.52 23.59 48.32
CA TYR A 920 -22.04 23.53 48.34
C TYR A 920 -21.32 24.85 47.98
N GLY A 921 -22.07 25.95 47.89
CA GLY A 921 -21.57 27.26 47.49
C GLY A 921 -21.30 27.36 45.98
N ALA A 922 -21.26 28.58 45.45
CA ALA A 922 -20.98 28.79 44.04
C ALA A 922 -19.49 28.69 43.73
N ARG A 923 -19.16 28.00 42.64
CA ARG A 923 -17.83 28.02 42.01
C ARG A 923 -17.90 28.81 40.73
N THR A 924 -16.87 29.61 40.46
CA THR A 924 -16.77 30.43 39.26
C THR A 924 -15.47 30.15 38.54
N GLY A 925 -15.48 30.27 37.22
CA GLY A 925 -14.31 30.12 36.38
C GLY A 925 -14.44 31.03 35.17
N LYS A 926 -13.36 31.14 34.40
CA LYS A 926 -13.34 31.98 33.21
C LYS A 926 -12.52 31.31 32.11
N SER A 927 -13.03 31.32 30.89
CA SER A 927 -12.29 30.81 29.74
C SER A 927 -11.15 31.76 29.36
N PRO A 928 -9.99 31.23 28.92
CA PRO A 928 -8.88 32.03 28.41
C PRO A 928 -9.24 32.77 27.11
N GLY A 929 -8.44 33.78 26.76
CA GLY A 929 -8.59 34.56 25.52
C GLY A 929 -9.59 35.73 25.59
N LYS A 930 -10.03 36.22 24.42
CA LYS A 930 -10.96 37.36 24.26
C LYS A 930 -12.34 36.96 23.73
N MET A 931 -12.50 35.73 23.26
CA MET A 931 -13.78 35.25 22.71
C MET A 931 -14.83 35.11 23.82
N ARG A 932 -16.08 35.46 23.50
CA ARG A 932 -17.22 35.48 24.45
C ARG A 932 -18.42 34.68 23.94
N GLN A 933 -18.44 34.36 22.66
CA GLN A 933 -19.57 33.74 22.00
C GLN A 933 -19.30 32.25 21.81
N LEU A 934 -20.32 31.43 22.06
CA LEU A 934 -20.32 30.00 21.86
C LEU A 934 -21.00 29.70 20.52
N ASN A 935 -20.22 29.36 19.50
CA ASN A 935 -20.61 29.13 18.11
C ASN A 935 -20.61 27.62 17.81
N ILE A 936 -21.76 26.98 18.04
CA ILE A 936 -21.95 25.52 17.87
C ILE A 936 -23.15 25.27 16.97
N SER A 937 -23.03 24.33 16.03
CA SER A 937 -24.09 23.94 15.09
C SER A 937 -24.68 22.56 15.32
N GLY A 938 -24.16 21.76 16.26
CA GLY A 938 -24.67 20.43 16.59
C GLY A 938 -25.83 20.40 17.58
N ASP A 939 -26.45 19.22 17.71
CA ASP A 939 -27.56 18.93 18.61
C ASP A 939 -27.17 19.02 20.10
N LEU A 940 -28.18 19.13 20.96
CA LEU A 940 -28.02 18.99 22.40
C LEU A 940 -28.24 17.53 22.82
N TYR A 941 -27.26 16.96 23.51
CA TYR A 941 -27.31 15.61 24.07
C TYR A 941 -27.50 15.66 25.59
N VAL A 942 -28.40 14.84 26.11
CA VAL A 942 -28.68 14.72 27.55
C VAL A 942 -28.57 13.26 28.00
N GLY A 943 -27.88 13.04 29.12
CA GLY A 943 -27.63 11.76 29.76
C GLY A 943 -26.57 10.87 29.10
N GLY A 944 -26.14 11.18 27.89
CA GLY A 944 -25.12 10.43 27.15
C GLY A 944 -25.13 10.83 25.67
N MET A 945 -24.37 10.11 24.84
CA MET A 945 -24.40 10.23 23.37
C MET A 945 -23.77 9.01 22.72
N LYS A 946 -23.85 8.86 21.39
CA LYS A 946 -23.04 7.88 20.66
C LYS A 946 -21.57 8.32 20.65
N GLU A 947 -20.62 7.38 20.74
CA GLU A 947 -19.17 7.66 20.64
C GLU A 947 -18.65 8.72 21.64
N ILE A 948 -19.10 8.66 22.90
CA ILE A 948 -18.82 9.68 23.94
C ILE A 948 -17.34 10.03 24.06
N ALA A 949 -16.46 9.04 24.04
CA ALA A 949 -15.01 9.24 24.16
C ALA A 949 -14.46 10.11 23.02
N LEU A 950 -14.90 9.88 21.78
CA LEU A 950 -14.50 10.66 20.61
C LEU A 950 -14.99 12.11 20.72
N HIS A 951 -16.26 12.31 21.07
CA HIS A 951 -16.86 13.64 21.12
C HIS A 951 -16.33 14.49 22.28
N THR A 952 -15.93 13.86 23.38
CA THR A 952 -15.50 14.55 24.61
C THR A 952 -13.99 14.56 24.80
N ASN A 953 -13.22 14.12 23.79
CA ASN A 953 -11.76 13.93 23.89
C ASN A 953 -11.36 13.12 25.13
N ARG A 954 -12.04 11.99 25.32
CA ARG A 954 -11.91 11.05 26.45
C ARG A 954 -12.17 11.66 27.83
N GLN A 955 -12.76 12.87 27.93
CA GLN A 955 -13.19 13.42 29.21
C GLN A 955 -14.25 12.53 29.88
N TYR A 956 -15.12 11.91 29.07
CA TYR A 956 -16.12 10.95 29.53
C TYR A 956 -16.05 9.67 28.69
N LEU A 957 -16.10 8.51 29.35
CA LEU A 957 -16.12 7.20 28.70
C LEU A 957 -17.53 6.57 28.64
N ARG A 958 -18.48 7.15 29.39
CA ARG A 958 -19.86 6.67 29.50
C ARG A 958 -20.84 7.81 29.75
N GLY A 959 -22.09 7.58 29.40
CA GLY A 959 -23.22 8.42 29.80
C GLY A 959 -23.57 8.19 31.27
N LEU A 960 -24.55 8.94 31.74
CA LEU A 960 -25.16 8.79 33.05
C LEU A 960 -25.75 7.38 33.23
N VAL A 961 -25.46 6.75 34.36
CA VAL A 961 -26.23 5.63 34.90
C VAL A 961 -27.03 6.16 36.09
N GLY A 962 -28.29 6.53 35.87
CA GLY A 962 -29.04 7.33 36.82
C GLY A 962 -30.26 8.01 36.20
N CYS A 963 -30.69 9.12 36.78
CA CYS A 963 -31.89 9.83 36.35
C CYS A 963 -31.66 11.33 36.25
N ILE A 964 -32.36 11.98 35.33
CA ILE A 964 -32.39 13.44 35.17
C ILE A 964 -33.84 13.90 35.27
N SER A 965 -34.10 14.99 35.99
CA SER A 965 -35.40 15.65 36.02
C SER A 965 -35.27 17.17 36.01
N HIS A 966 -36.36 17.88 35.75
CA HIS A 966 -36.44 19.35 35.84
C HIS A 966 -35.36 20.07 35.02
N LEU A 967 -35.24 19.76 33.72
CA LEU A 967 -34.35 20.48 32.82
C LEU A 967 -34.98 21.83 32.45
N THR A 968 -34.28 22.92 32.75
CA THR A 968 -34.67 24.27 32.39
C THR A 968 -33.48 24.95 31.72
N LEU A 969 -33.73 25.49 30.54
CA LEU A 969 -32.79 26.37 29.85
C LEU A 969 -33.23 27.82 30.03
N SER A 970 -32.28 28.74 30.03
CA SER A 970 -32.57 30.15 30.37
C SER A 970 -33.19 30.27 31.77
N THR A 971 -33.84 31.37 32.10
CA THR A 971 -34.46 31.58 33.43
C THR A 971 -35.87 30.99 33.53
N ASP A 972 -36.47 30.60 32.41
CA ASP A 972 -37.90 30.43 32.26
C ASP A 972 -38.33 29.34 31.26
N TYR A 973 -37.41 28.73 30.50
CA TYR A 973 -37.76 27.76 29.46
C TYR A 973 -37.61 26.32 29.96
N HIS A 974 -38.72 25.72 30.40
CA HIS A 974 -38.74 24.34 30.86
C HIS A 974 -38.78 23.37 29.67
N ILE A 975 -37.95 22.33 29.70
CA ILE A 975 -37.91 21.25 28.72
C ILE A 975 -38.58 20.01 29.32
N SER A 976 -39.58 19.48 28.62
CA SER A 976 -40.10 18.14 28.83
C SER A 976 -39.08 17.14 28.26
N LEU A 977 -38.35 16.45 29.13
CA LEU A 977 -37.19 15.64 28.71
C LEU A 977 -37.53 14.58 27.66
N VAL A 978 -38.75 14.06 27.63
CA VAL A 978 -39.15 13.02 26.68
C VAL A 978 -40.01 13.56 25.56
N GLU A 979 -40.94 14.48 25.85
CA GLU A 979 -41.86 15.00 24.82
C GLU A 979 -41.19 15.99 23.86
N ASP A 980 -40.20 16.77 24.34
CA ASP A 980 -39.47 17.73 23.50
C ASP A 980 -38.26 17.08 22.80
N ALA A 981 -37.94 15.83 23.11
CA ALA A 981 -36.80 15.13 22.53
C ALA A 981 -37.08 14.73 21.07
N ALA A 982 -36.16 15.04 20.17
CA ALA A 982 -36.24 14.63 18.78
C ALA A 982 -36.01 13.12 18.61
N ASN A 983 -35.14 12.55 19.45
CA ASN A 983 -34.84 11.11 19.46
C ASN A 983 -34.28 10.68 20.82
N GLY A 984 -34.22 9.37 21.06
CA GLY A 984 -33.56 8.80 22.21
C GLY A 984 -33.29 7.30 22.07
N LYS A 985 -32.34 6.82 22.87
CA LYS A 985 -32.00 5.39 22.96
C LYS A 985 -31.99 4.91 24.41
N ASN A 986 -32.55 3.73 24.63
CA ASN A 986 -32.53 3.01 25.91
C ASN A 986 -33.05 3.85 27.09
N ILE A 987 -34.15 4.58 26.90
CA ILE A 987 -34.73 5.47 27.92
C ILE A 987 -35.86 4.73 28.63
N ASN A 988 -35.70 4.55 29.94
CA ASN A 988 -36.69 3.90 30.81
C ASN A 988 -37.27 4.90 31.82
N THR A 989 -38.22 4.48 32.66
CA THR A 989 -38.74 5.29 33.76
C THR A 989 -37.88 5.15 35.02
N CYS A 990 -37.51 6.27 35.63
CA CYS A 990 -36.72 6.30 36.84
C CYS A 990 -37.55 5.94 38.08
N GLY A 991 -37.48 4.67 38.49
CA GLY A 991 -38.19 4.15 39.66
C GLY A 991 -39.68 3.93 39.41
N THR A 992 -40.30 3.09 40.23
CA THR A 992 -41.76 3.04 40.38
C THR A 992 -42.18 4.15 41.35
N LYS A 993 -43.33 4.78 41.07
CA LYS A 993 -43.95 5.83 41.90
C LYS A 993 -43.82 5.62 43.40
#